data_AF-A0A2D8K574-F1
#
_entry.id   AF-A0A2D8K574-F1
#
_cell.length_a   1.000
_cell.length_b   1.000
_cell.length_c   1.000
_cell.angle_alpha   90.00
_cell.angle_beta   90.00
_cell.angle_gamma   90.00
#
_symmetry.space_group_name_H-M   'P 1'
#
loop_
_entity.id
_entity.type
_entity.pdbx_description
1 polymer ?
#
loop_
_entity_poly.entity_id
_entity_poly.type
_entity_poly.pdbx_seq_one_letter_code
_entity_poly.pdbx_strand_id
1 'polypeptide(L)'
;MSRVPFKVSARAARLIGRENVSTAQGAITELVKNAYDADASVCSVLFTPRWREVPKVLNQREYEQLKLVLPEIDSMFSNEEGIWRATDSWLPEQFAAIANLHTKVLDLWIIDNGHGMPSKVIESQWMVIGTDTKNLNSKSQGGRVVTGAKGIGRFALDRLGQECELFSAVPNAKEISHWLVDWSDFEGSGKVIGDVEALLETEKKEIRAVYEDFHLDEILPKATPTRNGRSLSLDYSTGTAIRIGLLNDNWDQRDSSRLRETLEALLPPHDRSDFDIFVHDHRMESQSGFIDNFPPDQFDYRMLADVKGDGEVVITLQRQEIDVDRISPTFFELPQMQRFPYRKEDFDAGEVIYKKRMEQLFDKKKDLSSYLAVGPFSFTFYFFKLTNPSGENLERFPQKNFDVNARKRWLSNSGGIRLYRDNFRVRPYGEPGSTTYDWLSMGERSSRNPAAASRPGWRVLPQQVAGTLRITKHDNPSLIDQANREGIINERAFSIFREIVVALIREFEKDRSYILHHLGIAFDIDNPEPADVEEGRKIAETLLKRDEERSSAANESPELDLGTKEANAKPSETSEDKLRQVSRAYGSERRLNETLRDNIQVMRGMATLGTVLVSFTHELRGMRATIDSRHERLSDAIYKVVDDGKLANLSEINSPFRILERLKMQDEKVDRWVKLALSAVSPAKRRRRWIDMDQYLKGVNTYWEEFLKSKSITLEVDTEGGADLSILAHEIDLDSIFYNLINNSVEALVKPSAVTLSRKISIEVIAADEGRVKISYGDNGPGLSSEISVPEDIFVFGITSKKEEASGDAVGTGLGMWLLKNVVDDYGGEVTLNCKPGEPNFSISILLPGRTENERGENG
;
A
#
# COMPACT_ATOMS: atom_id res chain seq x y z
N MET A 1 -8.02 5.57 58.37
CA MET A 1 -8.42 6.55 57.33
C MET A 1 -7.77 7.92 57.53
N SER A 2 -6.90 8.33 56.61
CA SER A 2 -6.43 9.72 56.49
C SER A 2 -6.95 10.32 55.19
N ARG A 3 -7.40 11.58 55.23
CA ARG A 3 -7.69 12.35 54.01
C ARG A 3 -6.41 13.03 53.53
N VAL A 4 -6.11 12.89 52.24
CA VAL A 4 -4.88 13.37 51.63
C VAL A 4 -5.23 14.29 50.46
N PRO A 5 -4.72 15.53 50.39
CA PRO A 5 -4.99 16.45 49.30
C PRO A 5 -4.19 16.11 48.03
N PHE A 6 -4.74 16.42 46.86
CA PHE A 6 -4.00 16.33 45.60
C PHE A 6 -2.91 17.40 45.50
N LYS A 7 -1.74 17.04 44.94
CA LYS A 7 -0.63 17.98 44.74
C LYS A 7 -0.42 18.25 43.26
N VAL A 8 -0.14 19.49 42.87
CA VAL A 8 0.15 19.87 41.48
C VAL A 8 1.64 20.17 41.31
N SER A 9 2.32 19.52 40.38
CA SER A 9 3.71 19.85 40.05
C SER A 9 3.80 21.12 39.19
N ALA A 10 4.94 21.83 39.26
CA ALA A 10 5.20 23.01 38.43
C ALA A 10 5.08 22.74 36.91
N ARG A 11 5.25 21.49 36.47
CA ARG A 11 5.13 21.07 35.06
C ARG A 11 3.67 20.83 34.65
N ALA A 12 2.80 20.42 35.57
CA ALA A 12 1.37 20.23 35.29
C ALA A 12 0.69 21.53 34.83
N ALA A 13 1.08 22.69 35.39
CA ALA A 13 0.59 24.00 34.95
C ALA A 13 0.86 24.32 33.46
N ARG A 14 1.84 23.65 32.83
CA ARG A 14 2.11 23.76 31.37
C ARG A 14 1.32 22.76 30.51
N LEU A 15 0.69 21.76 31.13
CA LEU A 15 0.13 20.57 30.46
C LEU A 15 -1.40 20.48 30.55
N ILE A 16 -2.06 21.34 31.33
CA ILE A 16 -3.51 21.31 31.53
C ILE A 16 -4.22 21.87 30.29
N GLY A 17 -4.67 20.95 29.44
CA GLY A 17 -5.82 21.14 28.58
C GLY A 17 -6.86 20.07 28.95
N ARG A 18 -8.11 20.47 29.11
CA ARG A 18 -9.28 19.58 29.35
C ARG A 18 -9.55 18.59 28.20
N GLU A 19 -8.78 18.64 27.11
CA GLU A 19 -9.04 17.94 25.85
C GLU A 19 -8.20 16.67 25.61
N ASN A 20 -7.28 16.29 26.50
CA ASN A 20 -6.31 15.22 26.19
C ASN A 20 -6.88 13.77 26.24
N VAL A 21 -8.05 13.53 26.83
CA VAL A 21 -8.76 12.23 26.77
C VAL A 21 -10.23 12.49 26.45
N SER A 22 -10.56 12.52 25.16
CA SER A 22 -11.89 12.92 24.69
C SER A 22 -12.96 11.83 24.83
N THR A 23 -12.59 10.55 24.99
CA THR A 23 -13.52 9.41 24.97
C THR A 23 -13.29 8.45 26.14
N ALA A 24 -14.37 7.82 26.63
CA ALA A 24 -14.30 6.77 27.65
C ALA A 24 -13.43 5.56 27.21
N GLN A 25 -13.49 5.17 25.93
CA GLN A 25 -12.63 4.12 25.38
C GLN A 25 -11.13 4.48 25.45
N GLY A 26 -10.79 5.74 25.17
CA GLY A 26 -9.43 6.26 25.34
C GLY A 26 -8.98 6.26 26.79
N ALA A 27 -9.89 6.55 27.72
CA ALA A 27 -9.62 6.50 29.16
C ALA A 27 -9.29 5.07 29.63
N ILE A 28 -10.11 4.07 29.26
CA ILE A 28 -9.85 2.65 29.58
C ILE A 28 -8.52 2.20 28.98
N THR A 29 -8.25 2.59 27.73
CA THR A 29 -7.00 2.28 27.03
C THR A 29 -5.76 2.78 27.79
N GLU A 30 -5.80 3.99 28.37
CA GLU A 30 -4.69 4.52 29.17
C GLU A 30 -4.52 3.79 30.51
N LEU A 31 -5.61 3.31 31.11
CA LEU A 31 -5.56 2.51 32.33
C LEU A 31 -4.99 1.10 32.07
N VAL A 32 -5.36 0.46 30.96
CA VAL A 32 -4.78 -0.83 30.50
C VAL A 32 -3.28 -0.69 30.22
N LYS A 33 -2.82 0.44 29.67
CA LYS A 33 -1.38 0.73 29.52
C LYS A 33 -0.66 0.82 30.87
N ASN A 34 -1.30 1.40 31.88
CA ASN A 34 -0.70 1.47 33.22
C ASN A 34 -0.51 0.07 33.83
N ALA A 35 -1.41 -0.88 33.57
CA ALA A 35 -1.24 -2.27 33.98
C ALA A 35 0.01 -2.90 33.32
N TYR A 36 0.23 -2.67 32.03
CA TYR A 36 1.44 -3.13 31.35
C TYR A 36 2.71 -2.50 31.92
N ASP A 37 2.68 -1.18 32.18
CA ASP A 37 3.78 -0.43 32.80
C ASP A 37 4.13 -0.95 34.20
N ALA A 38 3.14 -1.56 34.88
CA ALA A 38 3.29 -2.19 36.18
C ALA A 38 3.82 -3.63 36.13
N ASP A 39 4.30 -4.08 34.96
CA ASP A 39 4.80 -5.43 34.71
C ASP A 39 3.75 -6.54 34.87
N ALA A 40 2.46 -6.23 34.72
CA ALA A 40 1.40 -7.23 34.78
C ALA A 40 1.49 -8.24 33.62
N SER A 41 1.21 -9.52 33.86
CA SER A 41 1.05 -10.50 32.78
C SER A 41 -0.36 -10.48 32.19
N VAL A 42 -1.35 -9.98 32.95
CA VAL A 42 -2.75 -9.88 32.52
C VAL A 42 -3.39 -8.60 33.05
N CYS A 43 -4.26 -8.01 32.24
CA CYS A 43 -5.17 -6.94 32.64
C CYS A 43 -6.61 -7.35 32.31
N SER A 44 -7.47 -7.37 33.33
CA SER A 44 -8.88 -7.70 33.23
C SER A 44 -9.73 -6.44 33.28
N VAL A 45 -10.60 -6.23 32.29
CA VAL A 45 -11.59 -5.15 32.22
C VAL A 45 -12.97 -5.78 32.37
N LEU A 46 -13.67 -5.49 33.47
CA LEU A 46 -14.91 -6.16 33.84
C LEU A 46 -16.06 -5.15 33.98
N PHE A 47 -17.20 -5.44 33.35
CA PHE A 47 -18.46 -4.74 33.57
C PHE A 47 -19.36 -5.60 34.46
N THR A 48 -19.43 -5.25 35.74
CA THR A 48 -20.21 -5.97 36.75
C THR A 48 -21.43 -5.14 37.16
N PRO A 49 -22.55 -5.77 37.53
CA PRO A 49 -23.68 -5.02 38.07
C PRO A 49 -23.25 -4.36 39.40
N ARG A 50 -23.62 -3.10 39.61
CA ARG A 50 -23.31 -2.37 40.86
C ARG A 50 -23.91 -3.06 42.09
N TRP A 51 -25.07 -3.69 41.90
CA TRP A 51 -25.75 -4.47 42.93
C TRP A 51 -26.04 -5.89 42.43
N ARG A 52 -25.73 -6.88 43.26
CA ARG A 52 -26.04 -8.30 42.99
C ARG A 52 -27.51 -8.63 43.22
N GLU A 53 -28.08 -8.00 44.24
CA GLU A 53 -29.49 -8.08 44.59
C GLU A 53 -30.12 -6.71 44.42
N VAL A 54 -31.46 -6.68 44.33
CA VAL A 54 -32.19 -5.43 44.22
C VAL A 54 -31.88 -4.55 45.45
N PRO A 55 -31.35 -3.33 45.25
CA PRO A 55 -30.98 -2.46 46.36
C PRO A 55 -32.23 -2.01 47.12
N LYS A 56 -32.17 -2.06 48.45
CA LYS A 56 -33.25 -1.58 49.33
C LYS A 56 -33.03 -0.15 49.82
N VAL A 57 -31.79 0.33 49.75
CA VAL A 57 -31.36 1.65 50.17
C VAL A 57 -30.43 2.19 49.11
N LEU A 58 -30.65 3.42 48.67
CA LEU A 58 -29.89 4.12 47.64
C LEU A 58 -29.55 5.51 48.13
N ASN A 59 -28.38 6.02 47.78
CA ASN A 59 -28.12 7.46 47.89
C ASN A 59 -28.77 8.22 46.70
N GLN A 60 -28.77 9.55 46.76
CA GLN A 60 -29.37 10.39 45.70
C GLN A 60 -28.83 10.08 44.28
N ARG A 61 -27.53 9.84 44.12
CA ARG A 61 -26.91 9.61 42.81
C ARG A 61 -27.22 8.22 42.27
N GLU A 62 -27.20 7.23 43.15
CA GLU A 62 -27.58 5.85 42.84
C GLU A 62 -29.05 5.76 42.41
N TYR A 63 -29.92 6.52 43.10
CA TYR A 63 -31.31 6.68 42.71
C TYR A 63 -31.46 7.27 41.30
N GLU A 64 -30.73 8.35 41.00
CA GLU A 64 -30.75 8.99 39.69
C GLU A 64 -30.25 8.06 38.57
N GLN A 65 -29.18 7.31 38.81
CA GLN A 65 -28.68 6.28 37.87
C GLN A 65 -29.71 5.18 37.64
N LEU A 66 -30.33 4.68 38.70
CA LEU A 66 -31.35 3.64 38.57
C LEU A 66 -32.62 4.18 37.87
N LYS A 67 -32.96 5.46 38.07
CA LYS A 67 -34.06 6.15 37.38
C LYS A 67 -33.85 6.26 35.87
N LEU A 68 -32.59 6.38 35.40
CA LEU A 68 -32.30 6.41 33.96
C LEU A 68 -32.66 5.10 33.26
N VAL A 69 -32.47 3.96 33.93
CA VAL A 69 -32.80 2.64 33.39
C VAL A 69 -34.21 2.17 33.74
N LEU A 70 -34.79 2.69 34.82
CA LEU A 70 -36.15 2.42 35.30
C LEU A 70 -36.87 3.73 35.66
N PRO A 71 -37.55 4.40 34.71
CA PRO A 71 -38.19 5.68 34.95
C PRO A 71 -39.30 5.67 36.02
N GLU A 72 -39.92 4.52 36.25
CA GLU A 72 -41.04 4.33 37.20
C GLU A 72 -40.61 4.16 38.67
N ILE A 73 -39.31 4.30 38.95
CA ILE A 73 -38.74 4.11 40.28
C ILE A 73 -39.28 5.07 41.36
N ASP A 74 -39.84 6.22 40.97
CA ASP A 74 -40.44 7.21 41.89
C ASP A 74 -41.55 6.60 42.77
N SER A 75 -42.24 5.56 42.28
CA SER A 75 -43.28 4.85 43.03
C SER A 75 -42.75 3.74 43.94
N MET A 76 -41.47 3.40 43.81
CA MET A 76 -40.83 2.25 44.45
C MET A 76 -39.94 2.65 45.63
N PHE A 77 -39.46 3.90 45.68
CA PHE A 77 -38.62 4.39 46.77
C PHE A 77 -39.14 5.70 47.36
N SER A 78 -38.95 5.89 48.66
CA SER A 78 -39.23 7.14 49.38
C SER A 78 -37.94 7.79 49.84
N ASN A 79 -37.84 9.11 49.70
CA ASN A 79 -36.67 9.89 50.10
C ASN A 79 -36.80 10.38 51.55
N GLU A 80 -35.80 10.06 52.37
CA GLU A 80 -35.60 10.60 53.72
C GLU A 80 -34.20 11.22 53.80
N GLU A 81 -34.11 12.55 53.85
CA GLU A 81 -32.85 13.30 54.00
C GLU A 81 -31.76 12.94 52.96
N GLY A 82 -32.15 12.62 51.72
CA GLY A 82 -31.23 12.27 50.63
C GLY A 82 -30.90 10.78 50.54
N ILE A 83 -31.51 9.96 51.40
CA ILE A 83 -31.45 8.49 51.37
C ILE A 83 -32.79 7.97 50.86
N TRP A 84 -32.76 7.23 49.76
CA TRP A 84 -33.93 6.60 49.16
C TRP A 84 -34.10 5.18 49.69
N ARG A 85 -35.24 4.87 50.30
CA ARG A 85 -35.57 3.54 50.85
C ARG A 85 -36.70 2.89 50.07
N ALA A 86 -36.57 1.60 49.80
CA ALA A 86 -37.61 0.80 49.15
C ALA A 86 -38.91 0.82 49.94
N THR A 87 -40.05 0.99 49.25
CA THR A 87 -41.38 0.91 49.86
C THR A 87 -41.82 -0.54 50.08
N ASP A 88 -42.62 -0.80 51.11
CA ASP A 88 -43.02 -2.16 51.52
C ASP A 88 -44.05 -2.84 50.60
N SER A 89 -44.44 -2.21 49.47
CA SER A 89 -45.62 -2.63 48.68
C SER A 89 -45.39 -2.54 47.18
N TRP A 90 -44.30 -3.11 46.68
CA TRP A 90 -44.08 -3.21 45.23
C TRP A 90 -45.07 -4.18 44.58
N LEU A 91 -45.65 -3.77 43.47
CA LEU A 91 -46.44 -4.66 42.62
C LEU A 91 -45.52 -5.74 42.02
N PRO A 92 -46.04 -6.95 41.71
CA PRO A 92 -45.24 -8.02 41.09
C PRO A 92 -44.54 -7.58 39.81
N GLU A 93 -45.18 -6.73 39.01
CA GLU A 93 -44.61 -6.16 37.78
C GLU A 93 -43.44 -5.21 38.07
N GLN A 94 -43.53 -4.39 39.12
CA GLN A 94 -42.45 -3.51 39.57
C GLN A 94 -41.26 -4.31 40.09
N PHE A 95 -41.51 -5.37 40.87
CA PHE A 95 -40.46 -6.28 41.32
C PHE A 95 -39.77 -6.96 40.13
N ALA A 96 -40.52 -7.44 39.15
CA ALA A 96 -39.95 -8.03 37.94
C ALA A 96 -39.14 -7.01 37.12
N ALA A 97 -39.62 -5.76 37.01
CA ALA A 97 -38.93 -4.69 36.29
C ALA A 97 -37.58 -4.34 36.93
N ILE A 98 -37.56 -4.09 38.25
CA ILE A 98 -36.31 -3.76 38.95
C ILE A 98 -35.36 -4.95 39.03
N ALA A 99 -35.87 -6.18 39.25
CA ALA A 99 -35.06 -7.39 39.28
C ALA A 99 -34.33 -7.63 37.94
N ASN A 100 -34.93 -7.23 36.82
CA ASN A 100 -34.28 -7.31 35.51
C ASN A 100 -33.35 -6.12 35.24
N LEU A 101 -33.79 -4.89 35.55
CA LEU A 101 -33.13 -3.67 35.09
C LEU A 101 -32.01 -3.16 36.03
N HIS A 102 -32.00 -3.51 37.32
CA HIS A 102 -30.94 -3.06 38.23
C HIS A 102 -29.55 -3.55 37.81
N THR A 103 -29.47 -4.73 37.17
CA THR A 103 -28.22 -5.29 36.64
C THR A 103 -27.63 -4.44 35.50
N LYS A 104 -28.42 -3.56 34.87
CA LYS A 104 -27.94 -2.64 33.84
C LYS A 104 -27.15 -1.44 34.39
N VAL A 105 -27.22 -1.18 35.70
CA VAL A 105 -26.37 -0.18 36.35
C VAL A 105 -25.04 -0.86 36.66
N LEU A 106 -23.96 -0.37 36.05
CA LEU A 106 -22.68 -1.04 36.02
C LEU A 106 -21.66 -0.33 36.90
N ASP A 107 -20.77 -1.13 37.49
CA ASP A 107 -19.43 -0.69 37.85
C ASP A 107 -18.42 -1.25 36.84
N LEU A 108 -17.39 -0.46 36.55
CA LEU A 108 -16.28 -0.85 35.70
C LEU A 108 -15.07 -1.19 36.57
N TRP A 109 -14.52 -2.38 36.40
CA TRP A 109 -13.30 -2.81 37.06
C TRP A 109 -12.14 -2.90 36.07
N ILE A 110 -10.97 -2.42 36.49
CA ILE A 110 -9.69 -2.64 35.81
C ILE A 110 -8.74 -3.28 36.81
N ILE A 111 -8.35 -4.53 36.55
CA ILE A 111 -7.60 -5.36 37.48
C ILE A 111 -6.35 -5.88 36.79
N ASP A 112 -5.20 -5.61 37.36
CA ASP A 112 -3.90 -6.10 36.90
C ASP A 112 -3.21 -6.94 37.98
N ASN A 113 -2.32 -7.83 37.55
CA ASN A 113 -1.50 -8.64 38.44
C ASN A 113 -0.03 -8.19 38.50
N GLY A 114 0.22 -6.90 38.30
CA GLY A 114 1.55 -6.32 38.29
C GLY A 114 2.17 -6.20 39.68
N HIS A 115 3.14 -5.28 39.80
CA HIS A 115 3.89 -5.08 41.05
C HIS A 115 3.12 -4.35 42.17
N GLY A 116 1.99 -3.72 41.86
CA GLY A 116 1.19 -2.93 42.79
C GLY A 116 1.88 -1.68 43.37
N MET A 117 1.20 -0.96 44.25
CA MET A 117 1.64 0.32 44.81
C MET A 117 1.41 0.36 46.33
N PRO A 118 2.45 0.64 47.14
CA PRO A 118 2.25 0.91 48.56
C PRO A 118 1.62 2.30 48.78
N SER A 119 0.95 2.51 49.91
CA SER A 119 0.26 3.78 50.24
C SER A 119 1.16 5.01 50.07
N LYS A 120 2.46 4.90 50.40
CA LYS A 120 3.43 5.98 50.21
C LYS A 120 3.66 6.34 48.73
N VAL A 121 3.66 5.35 47.84
CA VAL A 121 3.76 5.59 46.38
C VAL A 121 2.47 6.21 45.86
N ILE A 122 1.31 5.79 46.37
CA ILE A 122 0.03 6.41 46.04
C ILE A 122 0.06 7.90 46.43
N GLU A 123 0.42 8.21 47.67
CA GLU A 123 0.49 9.59 48.17
C GLU A 123 1.52 10.46 47.39
N SER A 124 2.72 9.94 47.16
CA SER A 124 3.84 10.73 46.61
C SER A 124 3.93 10.73 45.08
N GLN A 125 3.26 9.82 44.39
CA GLN A 125 3.31 9.70 42.94
C GLN A 125 1.91 9.68 42.29
N TRP A 126 1.01 8.79 42.71
CA TRP A 126 -0.34 8.68 42.14
C TRP A 126 -1.16 9.96 42.36
N MET A 127 -1.11 10.53 43.57
CA MET A 127 -1.84 11.75 43.94
C MET A 127 -1.15 13.05 43.50
N VAL A 128 0.05 12.99 42.91
CA VAL A 128 0.84 14.18 42.48
C VAL A 128 0.79 14.38 40.96
N ILE A 129 0.21 15.49 40.49
CA ILE A 129 -0.12 15.71 39.07
C ILE A 129 1.11 16.22 38.34
N GLY A 130 1.48 15.56 37.23
CA GLY A 130 2.59 15.98 36.36
C GLY A 130 4.00 15.60 36.84
N THR A 131 4.14 14.59 37.70
CA THR A 131 5.44 14.01 38.10
C THR A 131 6.22 13.43 36.90
N ASP A 132 7.55 13.58 36.93
CA ASP A 132 8.49 13.23 35.85
C ASP A 132 9.15 11.85 36.02
N THR A 133 8.64 11.03 36.94
CA THR A 133 9.28 9.76 37.37
C THR A 133 9.47 8.79 36.20
N LYS A 134 8.52 8.76 35.24
CA LYS A 134 8.56 7.89 34.05
C LYS A 134 9.55 8.35 32.96
N ASN A 135 10.07 9.59 33.02
CA ASN A 135 11.12 10.04 32.10
C ASN A 135 12.54 9.81 32.65
N LEU A 136 12.69 9.71 33.98
CA LEU A 136 13.98 9.45 34.64
C LEU A 136 14.36 7.96 34.61
N ASN A 137 13.38 7.06 34.73
CA ASN A 137 13.54 5.62 34.55
C ASN A 137 12.76 5.17 33.31
N SER A 138 13.46 4.84 32.23
CA SER A 138 12.85 4.38 30.96
C SER A 138 12.32 2.95 31.00
N LYS A 139 12.64 2.19 32.06
CA LYS A 139 12.24 0.80 32.26
C LYS A 139 11.57 0.59 33.63
N SER A 140 10.58 -0.30 33.65
CA SER A 140 9.90 -0.81 34.84
C SER A 140 10.81 -1.73 35.66
N GLN A 141 10.34 -2.22 36.81
CA GLN A 141 11.12 -3.16 37.63
C GLN A 141 11.35 -4.50 36.93
N GLY A 142 10.38 -4.96 36.14
CA GLY A 142 10.48 -6.15 35.28
C GLY A 142 11.21 -5.92 33.95
N GLY A 143 11.72 -4.71 33.71
CA GLY A 143 12.52 -4.39 32.53
C GLY A 143 11.72 -4.00 31.28
N ARG A 144 10.39 -3.92 31.36
CA ARG A 144 9.54 -3.37 30.30
C ARG A 144 9.81 -1.89 30.12
N VAL A 145 9.69 -1.41 28.88
CA VAL A 145 9.76 0.04 28.63
C VAL A 145 8.45 0.67 29.10
N VAL A 146 8.55 1.69 29.95
CA VAL A 146 7.37 2.35 30.52
C VAL A 146 6.71 3.24 29.46
N THR A 147 5.45 2.93 29.14
CA THR A 147 4.68 3.49 28.03
C THR A 147 3.86 4.72 28.44
N GLY A 148 4.49 5.72 29.04
CA GLY A 148 3.78 6.93 29.49
C GLY A 148 4.69 8.13 29.64
N ALA A 149 4.37 9.22 28.93
CA ALA A 149 4.80 10.55 29.32
C ALA A 149 3.57 11.25 29.92
N LYS A 150 3.73 11.86 31.10
CA LYS A 150 2.75 12.70 31.81
C LYS A 150 1.88 11.94 32.82
N GLY A 151 2.00 12.29 34.10
CA GLY A 151 1.11 11.86 35.19
C GLY A 151 -0.31 12.44 35.10
N ILE A 152 -0.99 12.23 33.96
CA ILE A 152 -2.35 12.68 33.64
C ILE A 152 -3.32 11.48 33.57
N GLY A 153 -2.83 10.23 33.49
CA GLY A 153 -3.64 9.01 33.30
C GLY A 153 -4.72 8.73 34.36
N ARG A 154 -4.74 9.44 35.50
CA ARG A 154 -5.82 9.38 36.50
C ARG A 154 -6.99 10.32 36.23
N PHE A 155 -6.85 11.31 35.34
CA PHE A 155 -8.00 12.05 34.79
C PHE A 155 -8.83 11.16 33.85
N ALA A 156 -8.27 10.03 33.41
CA ALA A 156 -9.05 8.98 32.75
C ALA A 156 -10.15 8.45 33.68
N LEU A 157 -9.90 8.40 35.00
CA LEU A 157 -10.89 7.95 35.99
C LEU A 157 -12.06 8.93 36.10
N ASP A 158 -11.76 10.23 36.22
CA ASP A 158 -12.76 11.32 36.19
C ASP A 158 -13.62 11.29 34.92
N ARG A 159 -13.02 10.98 33.76
CA ARG A 159 -13.79 10.83 32.51
C ARG A 159 -14.76 9.63 32.58
N LEU A 160 -14.41 8.56 33.28
CA LEU A 160 -15.15 7.29 33.27
C LEU A 160 -16.31 7.27 34.26
N GLY A 161 -16.13 7.79 35.48
CA GLY A 161 -17.17 7.79 36.51
C GLY A 161 -16.88 8.72 37.66
N GLN A 162 -17.89 8.92 38.51
CA GLN A 162 -17.82 9.89 39.62
C GLN A 162 -17.10 9.32 40.85
N GLU A 163 -17.20 8.01 41.09
CA GLU A 163 -16.59 7.35 42.25
C GLU A 163 -15.48 6.41 41.80
N CYS A 164 -14.35 6.43 42.49
CA CYS A 164 -13.24 5.51 42.22
C CYS A 164 -12.64 4.94 43.50
N GLU A 165 -12.60 3.62 43.59
CA GLU A 165 -11.87 2.86 44.61
C GLU A 165 -10.68 2.16 43.96
N LEU A 166 -9.50 2.25 44.59
CA LEU A 166 -8.29 1.57 44.18
C LEU A 166 -7.75 0.73 45.34
N PHE A 167 -7.57 -0.55 45.07
CA PHE A 167 -6.93 -1.51 45.95
C PHE A 167 -5.60 -1.92 45.33
N SER A 168 -4.50 -1.88 46.07
CA SER A 168 -3.20 -2.27 45.54
C SER A 168 -2.36 -3.04 46.54
N ALA A 169 -1.74 -4.11 46.06
CA ALA A 169 -0.93 -5.03 46.84
C ALA A 169 0.44 -5.24 46.20
N VAL A 170 1.49 -5.09 47.01
CA VAL A 170 2.87 -5.36 46.61
C VAL A 170 3.24 -6.82 46.90
N PRO A 171 4.28 -7.38 46.25
CA PRO A 171 4.70 -8.76 46.49
C PRO A 171 4.91 -9.09 47.97
N ASN A 172 4.34 -10.22 48.40
CA ASN A 172 4.37 -10.74 49.78
C ASN A 172 3.70 -9.84 50.84
N ALA A 173 2.87 -8.88 50.44
CA ALA A 173 2.16 -8.03 51.39
C ALA A 173 0.96 -8.76 52.03
N LYS A 174 0.83 -8.63 53.35
CA LYS A 174 -0.36 -9.02 54.13
C LYS A 174 -1.33 -7.86 54.37
N GLU A 175 -1.04 -6.73 53.75
CA GLU A 175 -1.78 -5.49 53.87
C GLU A 175 -1.96 -4.90 52.47
N ILE A 176 -3.11 -4.29 52.22
CA ILE A 176 -3.39 -3.59 50.97
C ILE A 176 -3.43 -2.09 51.19
N SER A 177 -3.08 -1.35 50.14
CA SER A 177 -3.33 0.09 50.09
C SER A 177 -4.70 0.32 49.48
N HIS A 178 -5.58 1.01 50.21
CA HIS A 178 -6.93 1.35 49.76
C HIS A 178 -7.05 2.87 49.61
N TRP A 179 -7.42 3.29 48.40
CA TRP A 179 -7.60 4.69 48.04
C TRP A 179 -9.01 4.90 47.47
N LEU A 180 -9.75 5.88 48.00
CA LEU A 180 -11.10 6.21 47.56
C LEU A 180 -11.18 7.71 47.26
N VAL A 181 -11.73 8.06 46.10
CA VAL A 181 -11.98 9.44 45.68
C VAL A 181 -13.40 9.59 45.11
N ASP A 182 -14.00 10.73 45.39
CA ASP A 182 -15.20 11.22 44.72
C ASP A 182 -14.80 12.38 43.79
N TRP A 183 -14.87 12.16 42.48
CA TRP A 183 -14.49 13.15 41.47
C TRP A 183 -15.46 14.32 41.39
N SER A 184 -16.70 14.18 41.87
CA SER A 184 -17.65 15.30 41.92
C SER A 184 -17.18 16.43 42.86
N ASP A 185 -16.25 16.15 43.78
CA ASP A 185 -15.66 17.17 44.64
C ASP A 185 -14.91 18.25 43.83
N PHE A 186 -14.50 17.96 42.59
CA PHE A 186 -13.85 18.91 41.67
C PHE A 186 -14.82 19.89 41.00
N GLU A 187 -16.15 19.68 41.07
CA GLU A 187 -17.14 20.51 40.37
C GLU A 187 -17.57 21.77 41.15
N GLY A 188 -17.10 21.94 42.39
CA GLY A 188 -17.45 23.08 43.24
C GLY A 188 -16.91 24.43 42.74
N SER A 189 -17.77 25.45 42.69
CA SER A 189 -17.36 26.82 42.35
C SER A 189 -16.24 27.33 43.27
N GLY A 190 -15.11 27.73 42.68
CA GLY A 190 -13.98 28.35 43.39
C GLY A 190 -13.02 27.39 44.08
N LYS A 191 -13.21 26.06 43.99
CA LYS A 191 -12.26 25.07 44.52
C LYS A 191 -11.00 25.02 43.66
N VAL A 192 -9.83 24.95 44.30
CA VAL A 192 -8.57 24.61 43.61
C VAL A 192 -8.27 23.12 43.77
N ILE A 193 -7.47 22.54 42.87
CA ILE A 193 -7.14 21.09 42.88
C ILE A 193 -6.64 20.61 44.25
N GLY A 194 -5.92 21.44 44.99
CA GLY A 194 -5.40 21.12 46.31
C GLY A 194 -6.46 21.05 47.43
N ASP A 195 -7.67 21.56 47.19
CA ASP A 195 -8.79 21.52 48.14
C ASP A 195 -9.55 20.20 48.07
N VAL A 196 -9.31 19.39 47.04
CA VAL A 196 -9.91 18.06 46.90
C VAL A 196 -9.01 17.05 47.59
N GLU A 197 -9.62 16.22 48.44
CA GLU A 197 -8.95 15.19 49.21
C GLU A 197 -9.45 13.81 48.78
N ALA A 198 -8.57 12.81 48.86
CA ALA A 198 -8.96 11.41 48.74
C ALA A 198 -8.70 10.69 50.07
N LEU A 199 -9.53 9.69 50.35
CA LEU A 199 -9.30 8.77 51.46
C LEU A 199 -8.14 7.86 51.08
N LEU A 200 -7.14 7.75 51.94
CA LEU A 200 -6.05 6.77 51.80
C LEU A 200 -5.86 6.03 53.11
N GLU A 201 -5.82 4.70 53.02
CA GLU A 201 -5.53 3.85 54.16
C GLU A 201 -4.79 2.56 53.79
N THR A 202 -4.33 1.87 54.82
CA THR A 202 -3.69 0.57 54.74
C THR A 202 -4.56 -0.42 55.52
N GLU A 203 -5.10 -1.43 54.84
CA GLU A 203 -5.96 -2.44 55.45
C GLU A 203 -5.20 -3.75 55.67
N LYS A 204 -5.37 -4.36 56.84
CA LYS A 204 -4.74 -5.64 57.21
C LYS A 204 -5.49 -6.84 56.62
N LYS A 205 -5.59 -6.88 55.30
CA LYS A 205 -6.14 -8.00 54.54
C LYS A 205 -5.31 -8.22 53.28
N GLU A 206 -5.42 -9.42 52.72
CA GLU A 206 -4.83 -9.73 51.41
C GLU A 206 -5.77 -9.23 50.30
N ILE A 207 -5.23 -8.90 49.12
CA ILE A 207 -6.03 -8.41 48.00
C ILE A 207 -7.07 -9.42 47.52
N ARG A 208 -6.81 -10.71 47.74
CA ARG A 208 -7.77 -11.78 47.44
C ARG A 208 -9.08 -11.64 48.22
N ALA A 209 -9.03 -11.15 49.45
CA ALA A 209 -10.25 -10.87 50.21
C ALA A 209 -11.12 -9.81 49.51
N VAL A 210 -10.51 -8.84 48.81
CA VAL A 210 -11.25 -7.86 47.99
C VAL A 210 -11.95 -8.58 46.83
N TYR A 211 -11.28 -9.50 46.16
CA TYR A 211 -11.91 -10.27 45.08
C TYR A 211 -13.06 -11.16 45.60
N GLU A 212 -12.93 -11.72 46.80
CA GLU A 212 -13.98 -12.52 47.43
C GLU A 212 -15.18 -11.63 47.83
N ASP A 213 -14.91 -10.48 48.46
CA ASP A 213 -15.91 -9.49 48.90
C ASP A 213 -16.77 -8.99 47.72
N PHE A 214 -16.15 -8.78 46.56
CA PHE A 214 -16.83 -8.33 45.33
C PHE A 214 -17.17 -9.46 44.34
N HIS A 215 -16.92 -10.72 44.72
CA HIS A 215 -17.16 -11.92 43.91
C HIS A 215 -16.48 -11.94 42.54
N LEU A 216 -15.30 -11.32 42.46
CA LEU A 216 -14.49 -11.24 41.25
C LEU A 216 -13.73 -12.55 40.99
N ASP A 217 -13.51 -13.39 42.00
CA ASP A 217 -12.84 -14.70 41.85
C ASP A 217 -13.60 -15.69 40.94
N GLU A 218 -14.92 -15.51 40.79
CA GLU A 218 -15.75 -16.31 39.89
C GLU A 218 -15.58 -15.88 38.43
N ILE A 219 -15.18 -14.61 38.20
CA ILE A 219 -15.13 -13.96 36.89
C ILE A 219 -13.70 -13.92 36.34
N LEU A 220 -12.71 -13.69 37.21
CA LEU A 220 -11.32 -13.52 36.80
C LEU A 220 -10.75 -14.80 36.15
N PRO A 221 -9.95 -14.66 35.08
CA PRO A 221 -9.39 -15.82 34.41
C PRO A 221 -8.32 -16.48 35.27
N LYS A 222 -8.41 -17.81 35.43
CA LYS A 222 -7.48 -18.59 36.27
C LYS A 222 -6.19 -18.97 35.55
N ALA A 223 -6.19 -18.96 34.22
CA ALA A 223 -5.05 -19.33 33.39
C ALA A 223 -5.06 -18.57 32.06
N THR A 224 -3.90 -18.42 31.43
CA THR A 224 -3.74 -17.80 30.11
C THR A 224 -4.38 -18.65 29.00
N PRO A 225 -4.69 -18.07 27.83
CA PRO A 225 -5.08 -18.83 26.65
C PRO A 225 -4.07 -19.95 26.33
N THR A 226 -4.56 -21.08 25.83
CA THR A 226 -3.68 -22.18 25.43
C THR A 226 -2.93 -21.80 24.16
N ARG A 227 -1.62 -21.57 24.28
CA ARG A 227 -0.74 -21.23 23.15
C ARG A 227 0.30 -22.33 22.99
N ASN A 228 0.39 -22.94 21.81
CA ASN A 228 1.29 -24.09 21.53
C ASN A 228 1.13 -25.25 22.52
N GLY A 229 -0.12 -25.55 22.92
CA GLY A 229 -0.43 -26.63 23.86
C GLY A 229 -0.04 -26.35 25.32
N ARG A 230 0.35 -25.12 25.67
CA ARG A 230 0.66 -24.71 27.06
C ARG A 230 -0.26 -23.59 27.52
N SER A 231 -0.70 -23.65 28.78
CA SER A 231 -1.44 -22.60 29.48
C SER A 231 -0.75 -22.38 30.84
N LEU A 232 -0.59 -21.12 31.24
CA LEU A 232 0.07 -20.73 32.49
C LEU A 232 -0.99 -20.31 33.50
N SER A 233 -0.86 -20.75 34.75
CA SER A 233 -1.72 -20.28 35.84
C SER A 233 -1.48 -18.79 36.10
N LEU A 234 -2.56 -18.04 36.29
CA LEU A 234 -2.51 -16.63 36.64
C LEU A 234 -2.60 -16.47 38.16
N ASP A 235 -1.71 -15.67 38.72
CA ASP A 235 -1.72 -15.28 40.13
C ASP A 235 -2.10 -13.80 40.24
N TYR A 236 -3.06 -13.49 41.13
CA TYR A 236 -3.54 -12.16 41.46
C TYR A 236 -3.23 -11.79 42.92
N SER A 237 -2.23 -12.42 43.53
CA SER A 237 -1.75 -12.08 44.88
C SER A 237 -1.11 -10.68 44.96
N THR A 238 -0.76 -10.09 43.82
CA THR A 238 -0.17 -8.75 43.66
C THR A 238 -0.89 -7.96 42.57
N GLY A 239 -0.66 -6.66 42.53
CA GLY A 239 -1.16 -5.79 41.46
C GLY A 239 -2.11 -4.72 41.97
N THR A 240 -2.96 -4.23 41.07
CA THR A 240 -3.92 -3.16 41.37
C THR A 240 -5.30 -3.52 40.84
N ALA A 241 -6.34 -3.25 41.64
CA ALA A 241 -7.73 -3.34 41.25
C ALA A 241 -8.39 -1.97 41.41
N ILE A 242 -8.90 -1.43 40.31
CA ILE A 242 -9.58 -0.13 40.29
C ILE A 242 -11.05 -0.38 39.98
N ARG A 243 -11.93 -0.01 40.89
CA ARG A 243 -13.39 0.03 40.70
C ARG A 243 -13.82 1.44 40.39
N ILE A 244 -14.59 1.60 39.33
CA ILE A 244 -15.13 2.88 38.88
C ILE A 244 -16.65 2.75 38.91
N GLY A 245 -17.28 3.52 39.79
CA GLY A 245 -18.73 3.55 39.99
C GLY A 245 -19.35 4.84 39.48
N LEU A 246 -20.68 4.83 39.37
CA LEU A 246 -21.47 5.96 38.85
C LEU A 246 -20.90 6.47 37.52
N LEU A 247 -20.92 5.58 36.51
CA LEU A 247 -20.32 5.85 35.21
C LEU A 247 -20.98 7.07 34.54
N ASN A 248 -20.15 7.91 33.91
CA ASN A 248 -20.59 9.13 33.24
C ASN A 248 -21.24 8.85 31.88
N ASP A 249 -20.81 7.78 31.22
CA ASP A 249 -21.35 7.33 29.94
C ASP A 249 -22.26 6.11 30.19
N ASN A 250 -23.35 5.99 29.43
CA ASN A 250 -24.17 4.79 29.42
C ASN A 250 -23.50 3.72 28.56
N TRP A 251 -23.09 2.62 29.18
CA TRP A 251 -22.42 1.52 28.50
C TRP A 251 -23.44 0.46 28.11
N ASP A 252 -23.77 0.33 26.84
CA ASP A 252 -24.56 -0.78 26.34
C ASP A 252 -23.68 -1.94 25.80
N GLN A 253 -24.32 -3.00 25.28
CA GLN A 253 -23.62 -4.15 24.70
C GLN A 253 -22.78 -3.77 23.46
N ARG A 254 -23.19 -2.76 22.69
CA ARG A 254 -22.47 -2.29 21.50
C ARG A 254 -21.23 -1.52 21.93
N ASP A 255 -21.31 -0.72 22.98
CA ASP A 255 -20.17 0.01 23.53
C ASP A 255 -19.09 -0.95 24.07
N SER A 256 -19.51 -1.99 24.79
CA SER A 256 -18.61 -3.07 25.25
C SER A 256 -17.94 -3.80 24.09
N SER A 257 -18.70 -4.11 23.03
CA SER A 257 -18.16 -4.75 21.82
C SER A 257 -17.12 -3.87 21.13
N ARG A 258 -17.41 -2.58 20.99
CA ARG A 258 -16.49 -1.60 20.38
C ARG A 258 -15.24 -1.35 21.22
N LEU A 259 -15.36 -1.38 22.55
CA LEU A 259 -14.21 -1.35 23.45
C LEU A 259 -13.34 -2.58 23.25
N ARG A 260 -13.92 -3.77 23.15
CA ARG A 260 -13.18 -5.01 22.89
C ARG A 260 -12.39 -4.92 21.59
N GLU A 261 -13.01 -4.47 20.48
CA GLU A 261 -12.32 -4.22 19.21
C GLU A 261 -11.18 -3.19 19.35
N THR A 262 -11.39 -2.14 20.16
CA THR A 262 -10.38 -1.11 20.40
C THR A 262 -9.18 -1.66 21.17
N LEU A 263 -9.42 -2.48 22.19
CA LEU A 263 -8.39 -3.14 22.99
C LEU A 263 -7.66 -4.24 22.19
N GLU A 264 -8.37 -4.95 21.30
CA GLU A 264 -7.78 -5.88 20.34
C GLU A 264 -6.81 -5.18 19.40
N ALA A 265 -7.23 -4.06 18.83
CA ALA A 265 -6.39 -3.28 17.93
C ALA A 265 -5.18 -2.62 18.64
N LEU A 266 -5.19 -2.55 19.96
CA LEU A 266 -4.09 -2.01 20.77
C LEU A 266 -2.95 -3.01 20.94
N LEU A 267 -3.26 -4.31 20.92
CA LEU A 267 -2.26 -5.37 20.95
C LEU A 267 -1.74 -5.64 19.53
N PRO A 268 -0.42 -5.84 19.34
CA PRO A 268 0.08 -6.33 18.06
C PRO A 268 -0.49 -7.73 17.76
N PRO A 269 -0.60 -8.13 16.49
CA PRO A 269 -0.85 -9.51 16.14
C PRO A 269 0.44 -10.32 16.40
N HIS A 270 0.40 -11.31 17.29
CA HIS A 270 1.59 -12.11 17.61
C HIS A 270 1.28 -13.52 18.09
N ASP A 271 2.22 -14.44 17.84
CA ASP A 271 2.19 -15.84 18.31
C ASP A 271 2.41 -15.97 19.84
N ARG A 272 2.92 -14.92 20.50
CA ARG A 272 3.08 -14.82 21.97
C ARG A 272 2.97 -13.37 22.44
N SER A 273 2.03 -13.09 23.35
CA SER A 273 2.06 -11.87 24.17
C SER A 273 2.63 -12.21 25.55
N ASP A 274 3.42 -11.30 26.12
CA ASP A 274 3.81 -11.28 27.53
C ASP A 274 2.79 -10.52 28.40
N PHE A 275 1.72 -10.03 27.77
CA PHE A 275 0.64 -9.26 28.38
C PHE A 275 -0.69 -9.60 27.71
N ASP A 276 -1.60 -10.17 28.48
CA ASP A 276 -2.93 -10.56 28.01
C ASP A 276 -4.00 -9.57 28.48
N ILE A 277 -5.00 -9.31 27.64
CA ILE A 277 -6.17 -8.52 28.02
C ILE A 277 -7.37 -9.45 28.09
N PHE A 278 -8.07 -9.45 29.22
CA PHE A 278 -9.32 -10.15 29.43
C PHE A 278 -10.46 -9.13 29.53
N VAL A 279 -11.55 -9.33 28.79
CA VAL A 279 -12.73 -8.47 28.87
C VAL A 279 -13.93 -9.32 29.25
N HIS A 280 -14.67 -8.88 30.27
CA HIS A 280 -15.91 -9.51 30.70
C HIS A 280 -17.03 -8.48 30.76
N ASP A 281 -18.17 -8.82 30.19
CA ASP A 281 -19.43 -8.10 30.37
C ASP A 281 -20.48 -9.13 30.76
N HIS A 282 -21.03 -9.02 31.97
CA HIS A 282 -22.00 -9.99 32.50
C HIS A 282 -23.26 -10.10 31.62
N ARG A 283 -23.53 -9.11 30.78
CA ARG A 283 -24.65 -9.07 29.84
C ARG A 283 -24.35 -9.79 28.52
N MET A 284 -23.09 -10.17 28.28
CA MET A 284 -22.60 -10.83 27.06
C MET A 284 -21.56 -11.91 27.41
N GLU A 285 -22.00 -12.93 28.13
CA GLU A 285 -21.11 -14.00 28.59
C GLU A 285 -20.41 -14.74 27.44
N SER A 286 -21.07 -14.91 26.29
CA SER A 286 -20.49 -15.56 25.09
C SER A 286 -19.38 -14.78 24.40
N GLN A 287 -19.29 -13.46 24.62
CA GLN A 287 -18.23 -12.60 24.08
C GLN A 287 -17.18 -12.23 25.14
N SER A 288 -17.40 -12.65 26.39
CA SER A 288 -16.46 -12.47 27.49
C SER A 288 -15.32 -13.48 27.35
N GLY A 289 -14.08 -13.01 27.54
CA GLY A 289 -12.90 -13.83 27.33
C GLY A 289 -11.65 -13.02 27.04
N PHE A 290 -10.54 -13.75 26.87
CA PHE A 290 -9.29 -13.15 26.40
C PHE A 290 -9.47 -12.55 25.01
N ILE A 291 -8.77 -11.45 24.78
CA ILE A 291 -8.65 -10.83 23.47
C ILE A 291 -7.56 -11.57 22.69
N ASP A 292 -7.98 -12.26 21.64
CA ASP A 292 -7.09 -13.02 20.75
C ASP A 292 -6.94 -12.25 19.43
N ASN A 293 -5.81 -11.57 19.24
CA ASN A 293 -5.46 -10.90 17.99
C ASN A 293 -4.54 -11.78 17.14
N PHE A 294 -4.97 -13.00 16.80
CA PHE A 294 -4.20 -13.87 15.91
C PHE A 294 -4.52 -13.56 14.44
N PRO A 295 -3.51 -13.41 13.57
CA PRO A 295 -3.75 -13.40 12.14
C PRO A 295 -4.33 -14.76 11.71
N PRO A 296 -5.26 -14.80 10.74
CA PRO A 296 -5.88 -16.05 10.31
C PRO A 296 -4.81 -16.98 9.75
N ASP A 297 -4.94 -18.29 10.05
CA ASP A 297 -4.02 -19.35 9.59
C ASP A 297 -3.87 -19.41 8.05
N GLN A 298 -4.79 -18.80 7.31
CA GLN A 298 -4.79 -18.74 5.84
C GLN A 298 -4.28 -17.38 5.34
N PHE A 299 -2.96 -17.20 5.28
CA PHE A 299 -2.32 -16.13 4.50
C PHE A 299 -1.76 -16.67 3.17
N ASP A 300 -1.48 -15.81 2.20
CA ASP A 300 -0.84 -16.21 0.95
C ASP A 300 0.68 -16.05 1.02
N TYR A 301 1.13 -14.94 1.61
CA TYR A 301 2.54 -14.68 1.91
C TYR A 301 2.68 -14.07 3.31
N ARG A 302 3.72 -14.48 4.02
CA ARG A 302 4.20 -13.82 5.25
C ARG A 302 5.67 -13.49 5.10
N MET A 303 6.03 -12.23 5.34
CA MET A 303 7.41 -11.77 5.43
C MET A 303 7.69 -11.28 6.85
N LEU A 304 8.73 -11.81 7.46
CA LEU A 304 9.31 -11.32 8.71
C LEU A 304 10.64 -10.67 8.37
N ALA A 305 10.81 -9.39 8.65
CA ALA A 305 12.07 -8.69 8.51
C ALA A 305 12.55 -8.17 9.86
N ASP A 306 13.74 -8.58 10.27
CA ASP A 306 14.43 -8.08 11.47
C ASP A 306 15.58 -7.17 11.03
N VAL A 307 15.42 -5.86 11.25
CA VAL A 307 16.40 -4.82 10.92
C VAL A 307 17.25 -4.58 12.15
N LYS A 308 18.54 -4.90 12.07
CA LYS A 308 19.49 -4.76 13.17
C LYS A 308 20.17 -3.39 13.17
N GLY A 309 20.66 -2.98 14.34
CA GLY A 309 21.32 -1.69 14.55
C GLY A 309 22.67 -1.53 13.85
N ASP A 310 23.24 -2.60 13.29
CA ASP A 310 24.47 -2.61 12.48
C ASP A 310 24.20 -2.56 10.97
N GLY A 311 22.92 -2.48 10.58
CA GLY A 311 22.47 -2.48 9.19
C GLY A 311 22.36 -3.87 8.55
N GLU A 312 22.50 -4.97 9.29
CA GLU A 312 22.07 -6.29 8.81
C GLU A 312 20.53 -6.38 8.84
N VAL A 313 19.96 -6.93 7.77
CA VAL A 313 18.52 -7.17 7.64
C VAL A 313 18.32 -8.66 7.39
N VAL A 314 17.63 -9.33 8.31
CA VAL A 314 17.28 -10.76 8.18
C VAL A 314 15.84 -10.83 7.69
N ILE A 315 15.63 -11.47 6.53
CA ILE A 315 14.31 -11.61 5.92
C ILE A 315 13.94 -13.10 5.88
N THR A 316 12.79 -13.42 6.46
CA THR A 316 12.16 -14.74 6.36
C THR A 316 10.89 -14.62 5.54
N LEU A 317 10.78 -15.38 4.46
CA LEU A 317 9.60 -15.47 3.61
C LEU A 317 8.93 -16.83 3.78
N GLN A 318 7.61 -16.82 3.99
CA GLN A 318 6.77 -18.00 4.01
C GLN A 318 5.74 -17.91 2.88
N ARG A 319 5.73 -18.91 2.01
CA ARG A 319 4.97 -18.93 0.76
C ARG A 319 3.85 -19.97 0.88
N GLN A 320 2.61 -19.51 0.98
CA GLN A 320 1.43 -20.38 1.06
C GLN A 320 0.47 -20.23 -0.12
N GLU A 321 0.69 -19.21 -0.97
CA GLU A 321 -0.15 -18.92 -2.12
C GLU A 321 -0.23 -20.05 -3.15
N ILE A 322 0.88 -20.78 -3.35
CA ILE A 322 1.06 -21.79 -4.38
C ILE A 322 0.98 -23.18 -3.77
N ASP A 323 0.27 -24.07 -4.45
CA ASP A 323 0.22 -25.50 -4.17
C ASP A 323 1.44 -26.19 -4.79
N VAL A 324 2.44 -26.48 -3.95
CA VAL A 324 3.75 -27.00 -4.39
C VAL A 324 3.62 -28.35 -5.10
N ASP A 325 2.68 -29.19 -4.66
CA ASP A 325 2.43 -30.51 -5.24
C ASP A 325 1.86 -30.44 -6.67
N ARG A 326 1.34 -29.27 -7.07
CA ARG A 326 0.78 -29.02 -8.40
C ARG A 326 1.73 -28.24 -9.32
N ILE A 327 2.93 -27.91 -8.86
CA ILE A 327 3.94 -27.26 -9.70
C ILE A 327 4.52 -28.29 -10.68
N SER A 328 4.56 -27.94 -11.96
CA SER A 328 5.16 -28.78 -12.99
C SER A 328 6.67 -28.98 -12.75
N PRO A 329 7.24 -30.18 -13.00
CA PRO A 329 8.69 -30.40 -12.94
C PRO A 329 9.49 -29.43 -13.79
N THR A 330 8.97 -29.06 -14.97
CA THR A 330 9.59 -28.12 -15.93
C THR A 330 9.93 -26.78 -15.27
N PHE A 331 9.10 -26.31 -14.34
CA PHE A 331 9.38 -25.09 -13.58
C PHE A 331 10.71 -25.17 -12.84
N PHE A 332 11.00 -26.27 -12.14
CA PHE A 332 12.24 -26.45 -11.39
C PHE A 332 13.45 -26.79 -12.27
N GLU A 333 13.22 -27.17 -13.52
CA GLU A 333 14.27 -27.39 -14.51
C GLU A 333 14.80 -26.09 -15.12
N LEU A 334 14.03 -24.99 -15.05
CA LEU A 334 14.47 -23.67 -15.51
C LEU A 334 15.76 -23.24 -14.80
N PRO A 335 16.80 -22.75 -15.51
CA PRO A 335 18.06 -22.30 -14.91
C PRO A 335 17.89 -21.28 -13.77
N GLN A 336 16.82 -20.48 -13.86
CA GLN A 336 16.41 -19.46 -12.89
C GLN A 336 15.90 -20.09 -11.58
N MET A 337 15.17 -21.20 -11.66
CA MET A 337 14.62 -21.92 -10.50
C MET A 337 15.64 -22.88 -9.87
N GLN A 338 16.81 -23.07 -10.46
CA GLN A 338 17.91 -23.85 -9.87
C GLN A 338 18.77 -23.04 -8.88
N ARG A 339 18.44 -21.77 -8.63
CA ARG A 339 19.19 -20.87 -7.75
C ARG A 339 18.38 -20.55 -6.51
N PHE A 340 19.06 -20.47 -5.36
CA PHE A 340 18.46 -19.95 -4.14
C PHE A 340 17.92 -18.53 -4.39
N PRO A 341 16.70 -18.17 -3.94
CA PRO A 341 15.78 -18.93 -3.06
C PRO A 341 14.62 -19.66 -3.78
N TYR A 342 14.83 -20.18 -4.99
CA TYR A 342 13.75 -20.71 -5.84
C TYR A 342 13.86 -22.21 -6.15
N ARG A 343 14.80 -22.92 -5.52
CA ARG A 343 15.01 -24.35 -5.75
C ARG A 343 13.86 -25.14 -5.18
N LYS A 344 13.65 -26.35 -5.68
CA LYS A 344 12.61 -27.26 -5.17
C LYS A 344 12.69 -27.44 -3.64
N GLU A 345 13.90 -27.65 -3.12
CA GLU A 345 14.16 -27.73 -1.67
C GLU A 345 13.75 -26.47 -0.88
N ASP A 346 13.81 -25.29 -1.50
CA ASP A 346 13.40 -24.02 -0.88
C ASP A 346 11.87 -23.91 -0.80
N PHE A 347 11.13 -24.53 -1.74
CA PHE A 347 9.66 -24.64 -1.68
C PHE A 347 9.20 -25.70 -0.66
N ASP A 348 9.88 -26.85 -0.65
CA ASP A 348 9.57 -27.97 0.25
C ASP A 348 9.82 -27.61 1.74
N ALA A 349 10.80 -26.74 2.01
CA ALA A 349 11.08 -26.25 3.36
C ALA A 349 9.96 -25.38 3.95
N GLY A 350 9.07 -24.83 3.13
CA GLY A 350 7.95 -23.96 3.55
C GLY A 350 8.35 -22.54 3.98
N GLU A 351 9.62 -22.33 4.33
CA GLU A 351 10.18 -21.02 4.64
C GLU A 351 11.58 -20.82 4.07
N VAL A 352 11.87 -19.59 3.66
CA VAL A 352 13.16 -19.17 3.12
C VAL A 352 13.70 -18.05 3.99
N ILE A 353 14.94 -18.20 4.47
CA ILE A 353 15.63 -17.18 5.27
C ILE A 353 16.87 -16.71 4.52
N TYR A 354 17.00 -15.40 4.34
CA TYR A 354 18.20 -14.79 3.77
C TYR A 354 18.54 -13.48 4.45
N LYS A 355 19.79 -13.06 4.28
CA LYS A 355 20.33 -11.84 4.89
C LYS A 355 20.73 -10.85 3.81
N LYS A 356 20.49 -9.57 4.07
CA LYS A 356 20.95 -8.46 3.26
C LYS A 356 21.57 -7.38 4.15
N ARG A 357 22.48 -6.59 3.58
CA ARG A 357 22.89 -5.31 4.17
C ARG A 357 21.87 -4.26 3.79
N MET A 358 21.62 -3.29 4.67
CA MET A 358 20.68 -2.17 4.45
C MET A 358 20.88 -1.50 3.09
N GLU A 359 22.13 -1.31 2.68
CA GLU A 359 22.51 -0.70 1.39
C GLU A 359 22.02 -1.50 0.18
N GLN A 360 21.88 -2.83 0.32
CA GLN A 360 21.42 -3.73 -0.74
C GLN A 360 19.89 -3.72 -0.91
N LEU A 361 19.15 -3.11 0.01
CA LEU A 361 17.70 -2.90 -0.15
C LEU A 361 17.39 -1.72 -1.10
N PHE A 362 18.38 -0.87 -1.39
CA PHE A 362 18.22 0.33 -2.20
C PHE A 362 19.07 0.25 -3.47
N ASP A 363 18.53 0.76 -4.57
CA ASP A 363 19.21 0.75 -5.87
C ASP A 363 20.42 1.70 -5.95
N LYS A 364 20.58 2.64 -5.00
CA LYS A 364 21.72 3.58 -4.94
C LYS A 364 22.46 3.46 -3.60
N LYS A 365 23.77 3.67 -3.63
CA LYS A 365 24.58 3.97 -2.44
C LYS A 365 24.06 5.24 -1.78
N LYS A 366 23.19 5.09 -0.79
CA LYS A 366 22.80 6.17 0.11
C LYS A 366 23.70 6.15 1.35
N ASP A 367 23.76 7.29 2.03
CA ASP A 367 24.49 7.42 3.28
C ASP A 367 23.91 6.49 4.35
N LEU A 368 24.65 5.42 4.65
CA LEU A 368 24.29 4.41 5.65
C LEU A 368 24.02 5.03 7.02
N SER A 369 24.70 6.15 7.36
CA SER A 369 24.54 6.80 8.67
C SER A 369 23.11 7.29 8.91
N SER A 370 22.42 7.73 7.85
CA SER A 370 21.03 8.20 7.91
C SER A 370 20.05 7.06 8.22
N TYR A 371 20.30 5.85 7.72
CA TYR A 371 19.49 4.67 8.02
C TYR A 371 19.78 4.11 9.41
N LEU A 372 21.06 4.06 9.80
CA LEU A 372 21.44 3.62 11.15
C LEU A 372 20.86 4.55 12.24
N ALA A 373 20.66 5.84 11.92
CA ALA A 373 20.02 6.80 12.83
C ALA A 373 18.53 6.50 13.13
N VAL A 374 17.86 5.66 12.32
CA VAL A 374 16.49 5.20 12.60
C VAL A 374 16.50 4.18 13.75
N GLY A 375 17.54 3.36 13.83
CA GLY A 375 17.66 2.26 14.80
C GLY A 375 17.01 0.94 14.34
N PRO A 376 17.19 -0.14 15.10
CA PRO A 376 16.63 -1.44 14.78
C PRO A 376 15.10 -1.46 14.90
N PHE A 377 14.46 -2.33 14.12
CA PHE A 377 13.01 -2.57 14.20
C PHE A 377 12.65 -3.89 13.53
N SER A 378 11.48 -4.45 13.87
CA SER A 378 10.97 -5.66 13.21
C SER A 378 9.72 -5.35 12.41
N PHE A 379 9.56 -6.02 11.27
CA PHE A 379 8.40 -5.90 10.40
C PHE A 379 7.81 -7.26 10.09
N THR A 380 6.56 -7.47 10.49
CA THR A 380 5.75 -8.60 10.04
C THR A 380 4.76 -8.11 8.98
N PHE A 381 4.82 -8.69 7.79
CA PHE A 381 3.98 -8.32 6.67
C PHE A 381 3.23 -9.54 6.14
N TYR A 382 1.93 -9.37 5.90
CA TYR A 382 1.06 -10.38 5.32
C TYR A 382 0.45 -9.85 4.03
N PHE A 383 0.39 -10.74 3.04
CA PHE A 383 -0.35 -10.52 1.80
C PHE A 383 -1.47 -11.53 1.64
N PHE A 384 -2.58 -11.03 1.09
CA PHE A 384 -3.83 -11.74 0.90
C PHE A 384 -4.40 -11.46 -0.50
N LYS A 385 -4.56 -12.52 -1.30
CA LYS A 385 -5.39 -12.50 -2.49
C LYS A 385 -6.84 -12.24 -2.11
N LEU A 386 -7.57 -11.52 -2.96
CA LEU A 386 -8.97 -11.15 -2.74
C LEU A 386 -9.96 -11.92 -3.63
N THR A 387 -9.45 -12.74 -4.55
CA THR A 387 -10.22 -13.61 -5.45
C THR A 387 -9.53 -14.96 -5.59
N ASN A 388 -10.32 -16.03 -5.71
CA ASN A 388 -9.81 -17.34 -6.07
C ASN A 388 -9.57 -17.42 -7.59
N PRO A 389 -8.48 -18.07 -8.04
CA PRO A 389 -8.25 -18.35 -9.46
C PRO A 389 -9.35 -19.28 -10.01
N SER A 390 -9.62 -19.22 -11.32
CA SER A 390 -10.56 -20.14 -11.97
C SER A 390 -10.13 -20.49 -13.39
N GLY A 391 -10.56 -21.67 -13.85
CA GLY A 391 -10.25 -22.18 -15.20
C GLY A 391 -8.75 -22.29 -15.45
N GLU A 392 -8.33 -21.86 -16.64
CA GLU A 392 -6.94 -21.91 -17.11
C GLU A 392 -5.96 -21.13 -16.22
N ASN A 393 -6.40 -20.06 -15.56
CA ASN A 393 -5.54 -19.33 -14.61
C ASN A 393 -5.10 -20.20 -13.42
N LEU A 394 -5.92 -21.17 -13.00
CA LEU A 394 -5.57 -22.11 -11.94
C LEU A 394 -4.62 -23.22 -12.44
N GLU A 395 -4.65 -23.53 -13.73
CA GLU A 395 -3.70 -24.45 -14.36
C GLU A 395 -2.35 -23.77 -14.58
N ARG A 396 -2.35 -22.52 -15.06
CA ARG A 396 -1.16 -21.70 -15.27
C ARG A 396 -0.47 -21.27 -13.98
N PHE A 397 -1.27 -20.93 -12.96
CA PHE A 397 -0.78 -20.57 -11.64
C PHE A 397 -1.47 -21.47 -10.61
N PRO A 398 -0.82 -22.53 -10.10
CA PRO A 398 -1.42 -23.50 -9.18
C PRO A 398 -1.61 -22.90 -7.79
N GLN A 399 -2.50 -21.92 -7.70
CA GLN A 399 -2.77 -21.09 -6.55
C GLN A 399 -3.81 -21.78 -5.65
N LYS A 400 -3.58 -21.78 -4.33
CA LYS A 400 -4.54 -22.33 -3.36
C LYS A 400 -5.81 -21.47 -3.27
N ASN A 401 -6.93 -22.14 -3.00
CA ASN A 401 -8.22 -21.51 -2.74
C ASN A 401 -8.35 -21.12 -1.26
N PHE A 402 -9.18 -20.11 -0.99
CA PHE A 402 -9.49 -19.62 0.35
C PHE A 402 -10.95 -19.15 0.44
N ASP A 403 -11.44 -18.94 1.67
CA ASP A 403 -12.74 -18.29 1.89
C ASP A 403 -12.63 -16.77 1.66
N VAL A 404 -13.15 -16.33 0.52
CA VAL A 404 -13.12 -14.92 0.09
C VAL A 404 -13.88 -14.01 1.06
N ASN A 405 -15.00 -14.47 1.61
CA ASN A 405 -15.86 -13.65 2.46
C ASN A 405 -15.25 -13.48 3.85
N ALA A 406 -14.77 -14.57 4.44
CA ALA A 406 -14.09 -14.54 5.73
C ALA A 406 -12.87 -13.61 5.68
N ARG A 407 -12.06 -13.74 4.63
CA ARG A 407 -10.84 -12.93 4.44
C ARG A 407 -11.13 -11.45 4.24
N LYS A 408 -12.10 -11.08 3.39
CA LYS A 408 -12.49 -9.68 3.19
C LYS A 408 -13.00 -9.04 4.49
N ARG A 409 -13.79 -9.78 5.27
CA ARG A 409 -14.29 -9.33 6.58
C ARG A 409 -13.15 -9.14 7.59
N TRP A 410 -12.15 -10.01 7.58
CA TRP A 410 -10.98 -9.84 8.44
C TRP A 410 -10.16 -8.60 8.05
N LEU A 411 -9.90 -8.40 6.74
CA LEU A 411 -9.15 -7.25 6.24
C LEU A 411 -9.85 -5.91 6.48
N SER A 412 -11.19 -5.85 6.54
CA SER A 412 -11.88 -4.61 6.87
C SER A 412 -11.58 -4.11 8.29
N ASN A 413 -11.26 -5.02 9.21
CA ASN A 413 -11.00 -4.69 10.61
C ASN A 413 -9.50 -4.68 10.93
N SER A 414 -8.75 -5.59 10.31
CA SER A 414 -7.34 -5.88 10.65
C SER A 414 -6.35 -5.55 9.53
N GLY A 415 -6.83 -5.09 8.37
CA GLY A 415 -5.99 -4.67 7.26
C GLY A 415 -5.15 -3.42 7.55
N GLY A 416 -4.17 -3.16 6.67
CA GLY A 416 -3.24 -2.04 6.78
C GLY A 416 -1.96 -2.38 7.53
N ILE A 417 -0.92 -1.56 7.34
CA ILE A 417 0.37 -1.72 8.02
C ILE A 417 0.40 -0.79 9.23
N ARG A 418 0.42 -1.38 10.42
CA ARG A 418 0.31 -0.69 11.71
C ARG A 418 1.68 -0.51 12.35
N LEU A 419 1.85 0.59 13.06
CA LEU A 419 3.06 0.88 13.83
C LEU A 419 2.80 0.65 15.32
N TYR A 420 3.71 -0.09 15.96
CA TYR A 420 3.70 -0.37 17.39
C TYR A 420 5.02 0.09 18.00
N ARG A 421 4.94 0.79 19.13
CA ARG A 421 6.09 1.15 19.95
C ARG A 421 5.95 0.47 21.31
N ASP A 422 6.96 -0.30 21.70
CA ASP A 422 6.98 -0.98 23.01
C ASP A 422 5.70 -1.80 23.27
N ASN A 423 5.22 -2.51 22.24
CA ASN A 423 3.98 -3.30 22.20
C ASN A 423 2.65 -2.53 22.20
N PHE A 424 2.66 -1.20 22.10
CA PHE A 424 1.43 -0.41 21.95
C PHE A 424 1.32 0.26 20.59
N ARG A 425 0.09 0.32 20.09
CA ARG A 425 -0.22 0.96 18.81
C ARG A 425 0.09 2.46 18.83
N VAL A 426 0.79 2.91 17.79
CA VAL A 426 1.02 4.32 17.46
C VAL A 426 0.03 4.72 16.36
N ARG A 427 -0.90 5.63 16.69
CA ARG A 427 -1.86 6.19 15.72
C ARG A 427 -1.22 7.35 14.94
N PRO A 428 -1.68 7.64 13.71
CA PRO A 428 -2.86 7.10 13.01
C PRO A 428 -2.53 6.06 11.92
N TYR A 429 -1.35 5.47 11.96
CA TYR A 429 -0.80 4.67 10.87
C TYR A 429 -1.52 3.32 10.66
N GLY A 430 -2.03 3.09 9.44
CA GLY A 430 -2.59 1.79 9.03
C GLY A 430 -3.97 1.46 9.60
N GLU A 431 -4.77 2.47 9.94
CA GLU A 431 -6.13 2.30 10.45
C GLU A 431 -7.14 2.17 9.30
N PRO A 432 -7.84 1.03 9.14
CA PRO A 432 -8.88 0.86 8.14
C PRO A 432 -9.94 1.97 8.21
N GLY A 433 -10.34 2.49 7.05
CA GLY A 433 -11.33 3.57 6.96
C GLY A 433 -10.82 4.97 7.34
N SER A 434 -9.56 5.11 7.76
CA SER A 434 -8.93 6.42 7.99
C SER A 434 -8.25 6.97 6.74
N THR A 435 -8.04 8.29 6.68
CA THR A 435 -7.25 8.95 5.63
C THR A 435 -5.78 8.53 5.64
N THR A 436 -5.29 8.00 6.76
CA THR A 436 -3.90 7.54 6.98
C THR A 436 -3.77 6.01 6.91
N TYR A 437 -4.78 5.33 6.35
CA TYR A 437 -4.73 3.89 6.10
C TYR A 437 -3.53 3.52 5.23
N ASP A 438 -3.33 4.25 4.13
CA ASP A 438 -2.20 4.08 3.20
C ASP A 438 -1.11 5.14 3.41
N TRP A 439 -0.58 5.22 4.63
CA TRP A 439 0.50 6.15 4.99
C TRP A 439 1.85 5.85 4.31
N LEU A 440 1.94 4.73 3.58
CA LEU A 440 3.09 4.32 2.76
C LEU A 440 2.86 4.55 1.25
N SER A 441 1.73 5.15 0.87
CA SER A 441 1.37 5.46 -0.52
C SER A 441 1.45 4.27 -1.49
N MET A 442 1.08 3.07 -1.02
CA MET A 442 1.07 1.85 -1.84
C MET A 442 0.07 1.94 -3.00
N GLY A 443 -1.08 2.57 -2.79
CA GLY A 443 -2.11 2.77 -3.82
C GLY A 443 -1.59 3.64 -4.97
N GLU A 444 -0.87 4.73 -4.65
CA GLU A 444 -0.25 5.58 -5.67
C GLU A 444 0.82 4.80 -6.45
N ARG A 445 1.66 4.01 -5.76
CA ARG A 445 2.68 3.16 -6.40
C ARG A 445 2.05 2.17 -7.41
N SER A 446 0.94 1.55 -7.03
CA SER A 446 0.21 0.62 -7.92
C SER A 446 -0.47 1.34 -9.08
N SER A 447 -1.06 2.52 -8.86
CA SER A 447 -1.70 3.29 -9.94
C SER A 447 -0.71 3.79 -10.99
N ARG A 448 0.53 4.10 -10.60
CA ARG A 448 1.59 4.50 -11.55
C ARG A 448 2.09 3.33 -12.42
N ASN A 449 1.97 2.09 -11.93
CA ASN A 449 2.37 0.89 -12.66
C ASN A 449 1.37 -0.27 -12.45
N PRO A 450 0.25 -0.28 -13.19
CA PRO A 450 -0.82 -1.27 -13.05
C PRO A 450 -0.44 -2.61 -13.75
N ALA A 451 0.77 -3.10 -13.52
CA ALA A 451 1.23 -4.38 -14.06
C ALA A 451 0.46 -5.55 -13.42
N ALA A 452 0.32 -6.66 -14.16
CA ALA A 452 -0.20 -7.90 -13.59
C ALA A 452 0.82 -8.54 -12.63
N ALA A 453 0.35 -9.38 -11.71
CA ALA A 453 1.20 -10.01 -10.69
C ALA A 453 2.35 -10.84 -11.26
N SER A 454 2.17 -11.47 -12.43
CA SER A 454 3.18 -12.26 -13.15
C SER A 454 4.18 -11.41 -13.94
N ARG A 455 4.04 -10.08 -13.96
CA ARG A 455 4.93 -9.17 -14.69
C ARG A 455 5.91 -8.47 -13.74
N PRO A 456 7.18 -8.28 -14.16
CA PRO A 456 8.11 -7.43 -13.43
C PRO A 456 7.53 -6.02 -13.23
N GLY A 457 7.68 -5.48 -12.02
CA GLY A 457 7.18 -4.15 -11.70
C GLY A 457 5.79 -4.09 -11.07
N TRP A 458 5.12 -5.23 -10.86
CA TRP A 458 3.90 -5.30 -10.04
C TRP A 458 4.10 -4.65 -8.67
N ARG A 459 3.03 -4.01 -8.18
CA ARG A 459 2.97 -3.35 -6.89
C ARG A 459 1.72 -3.78 -6.14
N VAL A 460 1.89 -4.11 -4.87
CA VAL A 460 0.80 -4.60 -4.04
C VAL A 460 -0.18 -3.46 -3.68
N LEU A 461 -1.48 -3.76 -3.66
CA LEU A 461 -2.49 -2.79 -3.24
C LEU A 461 -2.64 -2.75 -1.72
N PRO A 462 -2.92 -1.57 -1.13
CA PRO A 462 -3.07 -1.42 0.32
C PRO A 462 -4.19 -2.27 0.90
N GLN A 463 -5.25 -2.55 0.14
CA GLN A 463 -6.38 -3.38 0.59
C GLN A 463 -6.04 -4.89 0.68
N GLN A 464 -4.89 -5.31 0.16
CA GLN A 464 -4.47 -6.72 0.12
C GLN A 464 -3.48 -7.08 1.22
N VAL A 465 -3.17 -6.13 2.11
CA VAL A 465 -2.08 -6.30 3.08
C VAL A 465 -2.54 -6.05 4.50
N ALA A 466 -1.89 -6.75 5.42
CA ALA A 466 -1.90 -6.44 6.85
C ALA A 466 -0.47 -6.54 7.34
N GLY A 467 -0.07 -5.69 8.29
CA GLY A 467 1.30 -5.74 8.79
C GLY A 467 1.49 -5.02 10.10
N THR A 468 2.59 -5.35 10.77
CA THR A 468 2.96 -4.84 12.08
C THR A 468 4.43 -4.48 12.08
N LEU A 469 4.70 -3.19 12.24
CA LEU A 469 6.03 -2.64 12.48
C LEU A 469 6.21 -2.45 13.98
N ARG A 470 7.29 -2.98 14.55
CA ARG A 470 7.60 -2.82 15.98
C ARG A 470 8.90 -2.05 16.14
N ILE A 471 8.82 -0.95 16.86
CA ILE A 471 9.92 -0.09 17.27
C ILE A 471 9.95 0.01 18.80
N THR A 472 11.04 0.50 19.38
CA THR A 472 11.14 0.76 20.82
C THR A 472 11.51 2.22 21.08
N LYS A 473 11.14 2.75 22.25
CA LYS A 473 11.58 4.10 22.64
C LYS A 473 13.10 4.19 22.84
N HIS A 474 13.73 3.10 23.31
CA HIS A 474 15.15 3.04 23.60
C HIS A 474 16.00 2.97 22.34
N ASP A 475 15.64 2.09 21.40
CA ASP A 475 16.47 1.80 20.24
C ASP A 475 16.18 2.73 19.05
N ASN A 476 15.03 3.44 19.06
CA ASN A 476 14.65 4.38 18.01
C ASN A 476 14.46 5.83 18.55
N PRO A 477 15.51 6.46 19.11
CA PRO A 477 15.39 7.78 19.75
C PRO A 477 15.03 8.91 18.77
N SER A 478 15.35 8.74 17.48
CA SER A 478 15.06 9.72 16.43
C SER A 478 13.58 9.76 16.04
N LEU A 479 12.83 8.69 16.29
CA LEU A 479 11.38 8.61 16.06
C LEU A 479 10.67 9.10 17.32
N ILE A 480 10.48 10.42 17.47
CA ILE A 480 9.85 11.01 18.66
C ILE A 480 8.34 11.12 18.45
N ASP A 481 7.53 10.62 19.39
CA ASP A 481 6.06 10.74 19.32
C ASP A 481 5.58 12.17 19.58
N GLN A 482 4.47 12.56 18.95
CA GLN A 482 3.77 13.81 19.23
C GLN A 482 3.16 13.82 20.65
N ALA A 483 2.94 15.01 21.20
CA ALA A 483 2.44 15.19 22.57
C ALA A 483 1.01 14.67 22.78
N ASN A 484 0.19 14.67 21.73
CA ASN A 484 -1.14 14.07 21.60
C ASN A 484 -1.09 12.62 21.08
N ARG A 485 0.11 12.08 20.78
CA ARG A 485 0.34 10.74 20.22
C ARG A 485 -0.41 10.47 18.91
N GLU A 486 -0.64 11.51 18.11
CA GLU A 486 -1.26 11.42 16.76
C GLU A 486 -0.20 11.41 15.63
N GLY A 487 1.00 10.91 15.93
CA GLY A 487 2.04 10.73 14.94
C GLY A 487 3.45 10.87 15.50
N ILE A 488 4.45 10.81 14.61
CA ILE A 488 5.86 11.04 14.92
C ILE A 488 6.24 12.48 14.49
N ILE A 489 6.95 13.20 15.35
CA ILE A 489 7.36 14.61 15.15
C ILE A 489 8.47 14.73 14.10
N ASN A 490 9.46 13.85 14.16
CA ASN A 490 10.66 13.97 13.34
C ASN A 490 10.41 13.44 11.92
N GLU A 491 9.90 14.31 11.05
CA GLU A 491 9.53 13.95 9.67
C GLU A 491 10.71 13.44 8.85
N ARG A 492 11.94 13.92 9.12
CA ARG A 492 13.13 13.44 8.39
C ARG A 492 13.45 11.98 8.72
N ALA A 493 13.54 11.65 10.01
CA ALA A 493 13.77 10.26 10.44
C ALA A 493 12.61 9.35 10.04
N PHE A 494 11.37 9.85 10.15
CA PHE A 494 10.18 9.10 9.77
C PHE A 494 10.08 8.86 8.26
N SER A 495 10.51 9.81 7.42
CA SER A 495 10.62 9.61 5.97
C SER A 495 11.60 8.49 5.62
N ILE A 496 12.78 8.49 6.25
CA ILE A 496 13.78 7.44 6.05
C ILE A 496 13.22 6.08 6.50
N PHE A 497 12.53 6.04 7.64
CA PHE A 497 11.86 4.83 8.11
C PHE A 497 10.83 4.31 7.09
N ARG A 498 9.98 5.18 6.52
CA ARG A 498 9.04 4.81 5.44
C ARG A 498 9.77 4.23 4.22
N GLU A 499 10.87 4.84 3.80
CA GLU A 499 11.67 4.35 2.67
C GLU A 499 12.19 2.93 2.91
N ILE A 500 12.71 2.63 4.11
CA ILE A 500 13.16 1.27 4.47
C ILE A 500 11.98 0.30 4.41
N VAL A 501 10.83 0.65 5.02
CA VAL A 501 9.65 -0.22 5.01
C VAL A 501 9.17 -0.50 3.59
N VAL A 502 9.11 0.50 2.72
CA VAL A 502 8.76 0.33 1.31
C VAL A 502 9.77 -0.55 0.59
N ALA A 503 11.07 -0.42 0.89
CA ALA A 503 12.11 -1.30 0.33
C ALA A 503 11.95 -2.76 0.78
N LEU A 504 11.55 -3.00 2.04
CA LEU A 504 11.22 -4.34 2.52
C LEU A 504 9.99 -4.91 1.78
N ILE A 505 8.93 -4.12 1.58
CA ILE A 505 7.76 -4.56 0.80
C ILE A 505 8.15 -4.94 -0.63
N ARG A 506 9.11 -4.22 -1.25
CA ARG A 506 9.62 -4.54 -2.58
C ARG A 506 10.28 -5.93 -2.65
N GLU A 507 10.86 -6.42 -1.57
CA GLU A 507 11.45 -7.78 -1.54
C GLU A 507 10.36 -8.85 -1.71
N PHE A 508 9.22 -8.69 -1.03
CA PHE A 508 8.04 -9.52 -1.26
C PHE A 508 7.49 -9.37 -2.69
N GLU A 509 7.31 -8.12 -3.18
CA GLU A 509 6.78 -7.87 -4.52
C GLU A 509 7.62 -8.55 -5.60
N LYS A 510 8.96 -8.44 -5.49
CA LYS A 510 9.91 -9.09 -6.39
C LYS A 510 9.80 -10.62 -6.33
N ASP A 511 9.80 -11.20 -5.13
CA ASP A 511 9.72 -12.65 -4.94
C ASP A 511 8.46 -13.24 -5.59
N ARG A 512 7.30 -12.65 -5.27
CA ARG A 512 6.00 -13.10 -5.78
C ARG A 512 5.91 -12.99 -7.31
N SER A 513 6.31 -11.84 -7.86
CA SER A 513 6.27 -11.65 -9.31
C SER A 513 7.24 -12.54 -10.06
N TYR A 514 8.42 -12.78 -9.50
CA TYR A 514 9.41 -13.68 -10.09
C TYR A 514 8.89 -15.11 -10.19
N ILE A 515 8.26 -15.63 -9.13
CA ILE A 515 7.68 -16.98 -9.11
C ILE A 515 6.54 -17.09 -10.12
N LEU A 516 5.58 -16.16 -10.10
CA LEU A 516 4.44 -16.19 -11.03
C LEU A 516 4.88 -16.04 -12.49
N HIS A 517 5.88 -15.20 -12.76
CA HIS A 517 6.45 -15.07 -14.11
C HIS A 517 6.97 -16.41 -14.65
N HIS A 518 7.78 -17.10 -13.86
CA HIS A 518 8.39 -18.37 -14.30
C HIS A 518 7.42 -19.54 -14.29
N LEU A 519 6.37 -19.51 -13.46
CA LEU A 519 5.24 -20.45 -13.59
C LEU A 519 4.54 -20.27 -14.93
N GLY A 520 4.37 -19.02 -15.39
CA GLY A 520 3.86 -18.71 -16.73
C GLY A 520 4.73 -19.31 -17.83
N ILE A 521 6.05 -19.13 -17.76
CA ILE A 521 7.01 -19.70 -18.73
C ILE A 521 6.94 -21.23 -18.75
N ALA A 522 6.98 -21.87 -17.57
CA ALA A 522 6.93 -23.32 -17.47
C ALA A 522 5.62 -23.89 -18.06
N PHE A 523 4.49 -23.23 -17.77
CA PHE A 523 3.21 -23.61 -18.36
C PHE A 523 3.20 -23.51 -19.87
N ASP A 524 3.79 -22.45 -20.44
CA ASP A 524 3.87 -22.25 -21.89
C ASP A 524 4.78 -23.30 -22.56
N ILE A 525 5.83 -23.78 -21.86
CA ILE A 525 6.69 -24.89 -22.32
C ILE A 525 5.96 -26.24 -22.26
N ASP A 526 5.21 -26.49 -21.19
CA ASP A 526 4.47 -27.75 -20.98
C ASP A 526 3.25 -27.86 -21.91
N ASN A 527 2.70 -26.71 -22.32
CA ASN A 527 1.53 -26.60 -23.17
C ASN A 527 1.90 -25.84 -24.46
N PRO A 528 2.82 -26.38 -25.28
CA PRO A 528 3.21 -25.74 -26.52
C PRO A 528 1.97 -25.62 -27.42
N GLU A 529 1.83 -24.49 -28.11
CA GLU A 529 0.71 -24.32 -29.03
C GLU A 529 0.74 -25.43 -30.10
N PRO A 530 -0.37 -26.18 -30.30
CA PRO A 530 -0.40 -27.21 -31.32
C PRO A 530 -0.13 -26.60 -32.70
N ALA A 531 0.70 -27.24 -33.53
CA ALA A 531 0.95 -26.82 -34.93
C ALA A 531 -0.35 -26.60 -35.73
N ASP A 532 -1.41 -27.34 -35.37
CA ASP A 532 -2.76 -27.25 -35.94
C ASP A 532 -3.47 -25.89 -35.64
N VAL A 533 -3.01 -25.12 -34.66
CA VAL A 533 -3.55 -23.78 -34.34
C VAL A 533 -3.04 -22.73 -35.32
N GLU A 534 -1.78 -22.84 -35.77
CA GLU A 534 -1.24 -22.00 -36.86
C GLU A 534 -1.87 -22.38 -38.20
N GLU A 535 -2.13 -23.67 -38.43
CA GLU A 535 -2.85 -24.15 -39.61
C GLU A 535 -4.33 -23.71 -39.58
N GLY A 536 -4.98 -23.79 -38.41
CA GLY A 536 -6.32 -23.27 -38.16
C GLY A 536 -6.43 -21.75 -38.31
N ARG A 537 -5.39 -20.99 -37.91
CA ARG A 537 -5.29 -19.55 -38.10
C ARG A 537 -5.22 -19.19 -39.59
N LYS A 538 -4.41 -19.92 -40.37
CA LYS A 538 -4.34 -19.77 -41.83
C LYS A 538 -5.66 -20.12 -42.53
N ILE A 539 -6.36 -21.15 -42.06
CA ILE A 539 -7.68 -21.55 -42.57
C ILE A 539 -8.75 -20.50 -42.22
N ALA A 540 -8.74 -19.95 -41.01
CA ALA A 540 -9.66 -18.90 -40.59
C ALA A 540 -9.43 -17.58 -41.35
N GLU A 541 -8.17 -17.19 -41.56
CA GLU A 541 -7.81 -16.02 -42.38
C GLU A 541 -8.22 -16.19 -43.86
N THR A 542 -8.09 -17.40 -44.42
CA THR A 542 -8.56 -17.67 -45.79
C THR A 542 -10.08 -17.73 -45.91
N LEU A 543 -10.80 -18.16 -44.86
CA LEU A 543 -12.26 -18.14 -44.80
C LEU A 543 -12.81 -16.72 -44.64
N LEU A 544 -12.20 -15.89 -43.78
CA LEU A 544 -12.55 -14.47 -43.62
C LEU A 544 -12.29 -13.68 -44.91
N LYS A 545 -11.15 -13.92 -45.58
CA LYS A 545 -10.88 -13.32 -46.91
C LYS A 545 -11.92 -13.75 -47.95
N ARG A 546 -12.35 -15.01 -47.94
CA ARG A 546 -13.42 -15.51 -48.82
C ARG A 546 -14.79 -14.91 -48.52
N ASP A 547 -15.09 -14.62 -47.26
CA ASP A 547 -16.34 -13.97 -46.86
C ASP A 547 -16.32 -12.46 -47.14
N GLU A 548 -15.17 -11.80 -47.01
CA GLU A 548 -14.93 -10.42 -47.47
C GLU A 548 -15.04 -10.31 -49.00
N GLU A 549 -14.50 -11.28 -49.75
CA GLU A 549 -14.64 -11.36 -51.21
C GLU A 549 -16.10 -11.61 -51.62
N ARG A 550 -16.84 -12.47 -50.91
CA ARG A 550 -18.27 -12.72 -51.17
C ARG A 550 -19.16 -11.53 -50.81
N SER A 551 -18.86 -10.82 -49.73
CA SER A 551 -19.61 -9.63 -49.31
C SER A 551 -19.29 -8.40 -50.19
N SER A 552 -18.14 -8.39 -50.88
CA SER A 552 -17.84 -7.39 -51.90
C SER A 552 -18.55 -7.61 -53.25
N ALA A 553 -19.03 -8.82 -53.53
CA ALA A 553 -19.72 -9.17 -54.78
C ALA A 553 -21.26 -9.13 -54.70
N ALA A 554 -21.85 -8.96 -53.51
CA ALA A 554 -23.30 -8.93 -53.30
C ALA A 554 -23.80 -7.48 -53.12
N ASN A 555 -23.76 -6.70 -54.20
CA ASN A 555 -24.33 -5.36 -54.23
C ASN A 555 -25.24 -5.18 -55.46
N GLU A 556 -26.25 -6.04 -55.60
CA GLU A 556 -27.45 -5.79 -56.43
C GLU A 556 -28.69 -6.32 -55.70
N SER A 557 -29.53 -5.37 -55.27
CA SER A 557 -30.93 -5.33 -54.79
C SER A 557 -31.63 -6.55 -54.13
N PRO A 558 -32.44 -6.33 -53.07
CA PRO A 558 -33.13 -7.40 -52.34
C PRO A 558 -34.56 -7.67 -52.85
N GLU A 559 -34.92 -8.95 -52.98
CA GLU A 559 -36.33 -9.39 -52.89
C GLU A 559 -36.45 -10.54 -51.89
N LEU A 560 -37.44 -10.41 -51.00
CA LEU A 560 -37.85 -11.39 -50.01
C LEU A 560 -38.38 -12.67 -50.69
N ASP A 561 -38.02 -13.84 -50.15
CA ASP A 561 -39.01 -14.90 -49.98
C ASP A 561 -38.74 -15.76 -48.73
N LEU A 562 -39.80 -15.94 -47.96
CA LEU A 562 -39.90 -16.76 -46.76
C LEU A 562 -40.40 -18.14 -47.18
N GLY A 563 -39.53 -19.16 -47.14
CA GLY A 563 -39.91 -20.53 -47.48
C GLY A 563 -39.20 -21.59 -46.64
N THR A 564 -39.95 -22.19 -45.72
CA THR A 564 -39.59 -23.35 -44.89
C THR A 564 -39.25 -24.59 -45.72
N LYS A 565 -38.25 -25.38 -45.26
CA LYS A 565 -38.30 -26.85 -45.25
C LYS A 565 -37.20 -27.47 -44.38
N GLU A 566 -37.65 -28.33 -43.48
CA GLU A 566 -36.86 -29.16 -42.58
C GLU A 566 -36.13 -30.31 -43.30
N ALA A 567 -35.11 -30.79 -42.59
CA ALA A 567 -34.77 -32.19 -42.31
C ALA A 567 -33.74 -32.95 -43.19
N ASN A 568 -32.82 -33.54 -42.41
CA ASN A 568 -32.07 -34.79 -42.62
C ASN A 568 -30.68 -34.74 -43.25
N ALA A 569 -29.66 -34.68 -42.37
CA ALA A 569 -28.48 -35.53 -42.48
C ALA A 569 -27.95 -35.87 -41.07
N LYS A 570 -27.75 -37.17 -40.80
CA LYS A 570 -27.06 -37.68 -39.60
C LYS A 570 -25.61 -37.19 -39.57
N PRO A 571 -24.99 -36.95 -38.40
CA PRO A 571 -23.61 -36.49 -38.32
C PRO A 571 -22.66 -37.63 -38.68
N SER A 572 -21.87 -37.45 -39.75
CA SER A 572 -20.68 -38.25 -40.01
C SER A 572 -19.58 -37.93 -39.00
N GLU A 573 -18.68 -38.88 -38.77
CA GLU A 573 -17.51 -38.83 -37.84
C GLU A 573 -16.64 -37.55 -37.95
N THR A 574 -16.78 -36.77 -39.03
CA THR A 574 -16.16 -35.46 -39.25
C THR A 574 -16.66 -34.32 -38.34
N SER A 575 -17.74 -34.50 -37.56
CA SER A 575 -18.30 -33.44 -36.72
C SER A 575 -17.62 -33.30 -35.36
N GLU A 576 -17.08 -34.39 -34.77
CA GLU A 576 -16.37 -34.32 -33.48
C GLU A 576 -15.00 -33.67 -33.62
N ASP A 577 -14.27 -33.94 -34.70
CA ASP A 577 -12.98 -33.28 -34.98
C ASP A 577 -13.16 -31.79 -35.30
N LYS A 578 -14.24 -31.42 -35.98
CA LYS A 578 -14.61 -30.02 -36.20
C LYS A 578 -15.05 -29.35 -34.89
N LEU A 579 -15.81 -30.01 -34.03
CA LEU A 579 -16.17 -29.47 -32.70
C LEU A 579 -14.95 -29.33 -31.79
N ARG A 580 -13.98 -30.25 -31.86
CA ARG A 580 -12.70 -30.16 -31.15
C ARG A 580 -11.82 -29.03 -31.72
N GLN A 581 -11.74 -28.87 -33.04
CA GLN A 581 -11.06 -27.75 -33.67
C GLN A 581 -11.70 -26.41 -33.29
N VAL A 582 -13.03 -26.32 -33.28
CA VAL A 582 -13.76 -25.11 -32.89
C VAL A 582 -13.59 -24.80 -31.40
N SER A 583 -13.58 -25.81 -30.54
CA SER A 583 -13.37 -25.64 -29.10
C SER A 583 -11.92 -25.23 -28.77
N ARG A 584 -10.93 -25.75 -29.51
CA ARG A 584 -9.52 -25.33 -29.44
C ARG A 584 -9.30 -23.92 -29.99
N ALA A 585 -9.94 -23.57 -31.11
CA ALA A 585 -9.95 -22.22 -31.66
C ALA A 585 -10.56 -21.23 -30.64
N TYR A 586 -11.65 -21.60 -29.97
CA TYR A 586 -12.28 -20.79 -28.93
C TYR A 586 -11.37 -20.60 -27.68
N GLY A 587 -10.58 -21.61 -27.32
CA GLY A 587 -9.57 -21.51 -26.25
C GLY A 587 -8.42 -20.55 -26.61
N SER A 588 -7.91 -20.62 -27.85
CA SER A 588 -6.90 -19.68 -28.34
C SER A 588 -7.42 -18.25 -28.48
N GLU A 589 -8.69 -18.08 -28.87
CA GLU A 589 -9.36 -16.76 -28.94
C GLU A 589 -9.54 -16.16 -27.53
N ARG A 590 -9.65 -17.00 -26.50
CA ARG A 590 -9.74 -16.58 -25.09
C ARG A 590 -8.39 -16.11 -24.53
N ARG A 591 -7.28 -16.80 -24.85
CA ARG A 591 -5.90 -16.38 -24.55
C ARG A 591 -5.54 -15.07 -25.25
N LEU A 592 -5.95 -14.96 -26.53
CA LEU A 592 -5.82 -13.74 -27.31
C LEU A 592 -6.66 -12.63 -26.68
N ASN A 593 -7.90 -12.89 -26.24
CA ASN A 593 -8.76 -11.91 -25.58
C ASN A 593 -8.24 -11.41 -24.23
N GLU A 594 -7.55 -12.21 -23.42
CA GLU A 594 -6.94 -11.74 -22.16
C GLU A 594 -5.72 -10.84 -22.44
N THR A 595 -4.83 -11.26 -23.33
CA THR A 595 -3.67 -10.46 -23.75
C THR A 595 -4.11 -9.19 -24.51
N LEU A 596 -5.13 -9.31 -25.36
CA LEU A 596 -5.80 -8.19 -26.02
C LEU A 596 -6.51 -7.29 -25.01
N ARG A 597 -7.15 -7.80 -23.95
CA ARG A 597 -7.77 -6.95 -22.92
C ARG A 597 -6.74 -6.15 -22.14
N ASP A 598 -5.61 -6.77 -21.78
CA ASP A 598 -4.47 -6.09 -21.15
C ASP A 598 -3.90 -5.02 -22.09
N ASN A 599 -3.69 -5.36 -23.36
CA ASN A 599 -3.21 -4.43 -24.39
C ASN A 599 -4.26 -3.34 -24.70
N ILE A 600 -5.56 -3.66 -24.67
CA ILE A 600 -6.70 -2.74 -24.84
C ILE A 600 -6.80 -1.80 -23.64
N GLN A 601 -6.42 -2.20 -22.43
CA GLN A 601 -6.45 -1.33 -21.26
C GLN A 601 -5.36 -0.26 -21.36
N VAL A 602 -4.15 -0.65 -21.79
CA VAL A 602 -3.05 0.27 -22.13
C VAL A 602 -3.41 1.13 -23.35
N MET A 603 -3.92 0.52 -24.42
CA MET A 603 -4.37 1.21 -25.63
C MET A 603 -5.58 2.11 -25.38
N ARG A 604 -6.49 1.82 -24.45
CA ARG A 604 -7.58 2.74 -24.06
C ARG A 604 -7.01 3.97 -23.37
N GLY A 605 -5.99 3.82 -22.52
CA GLY A 605 -5.24 4.95 -21.97
C GLY A 605 -4.61 5.81 -23.08
N MET A 606 -3.94 5.18 -24.05
CA MET A 606 -3.29 5.85 -25.17
C MET A 606 -4.27 6.43 -26.21
N ALA A 607 -5.39 5.76 -26.49
CA ALA A 607 -6.43 6.20 -27.43
C ALA A 607 -7.26 7.35 -26.84
N THR A 608 -7.47 7.36 -25.51
CA THR A 608 -8.03 8.52 -24.82
C THR A 608 -7.09 9.72 -24.93
N LEU A 609 -5.78 9.50 -24.71
CA LEU A 609 -4.75 10.52 -24.97
C LEU A 609 -4.71 10.96 -26.44
N GLY A 610 -4.84 10.05 -27.40
CA GLY A 610 -4.88 10.34 -28.84
C GLY A 610 -6.14 11.12 -29.25
N THR A 611 -7.30 10.80 -28.66
CA THR A 611 -8.56 11.53 -28.88
C THR A 611 -8.48 12.94 -28.31
N VAL A 612 -7.87 13.08 -27.13
CA VAL A 612 -7.56 14.38 -26.52
C VAL A 612 -6.59 15.17 -27.42
N LEU A 613 -5.53 14.55 -27.96
CA LEU A 613 -4.59 15.17 -28.89
C LEU A 613 -5.28 15.67 -30.18
N VAL A 614 -6.19 14.87 -30.74
CA VAL A 614 -7.03 15.24 -31.90
C VAL A 614 -7.92 16.43 -31.55
N SER A 615 -8.52 16.46 -30.35
CA SER A 615 -9.35 17.58 -29.90
C SER A 615 -8.55 18.89 -29.73
N PHE A 616 -7.30 18.80 -29.29
CA PHE A 616 -6.39 19.95 -29.16
C PHE A 616 -5.75 20.40 -30.48
N THR A 617 -5.92 19.67 -31.58
CA THR A 617 -5.25 19.95 -32.86
C THR A 617 -5.62 21.34 -33.42
N HIS A 618 -6.87 21.77 -33.29
CA HIS A 618 -7.30 23.11 -33.71
C HIS A 618 -6.70 24.21 -32.84
N GLU A 619 -6.64 23.99 -31.52
CA GLU A 619 -6.06 24.93 -30.56
C GLU A 619 -4.54 25.06 -30.73
N LEU A 620 -3.84 23.95 -30.97
CA LEU A 620 -2.40 23.94 -31.25
C LEU A 620 -2.05 24.67 -32.56
N ARG A 621 -2.87 24.51 -33.61
CA ARG A 621 -2.74 25.30 -34.84
C ARG A 621 -2.95 26.80 -34.59
N GLY A 622 -3.91 27.16 -33.74
CA GLY A 622 -4.15 28.55 -33.33
C GLY A 622 -3.02 29.14 -32.49
N MET A 623 -2.48 28.37 -31.54
CA MET A 623 -1.32 28.77 -30.73
C MET A 623 -0.10 29.00 -31.61
N ARG A 624 0.16 28.11 -32.58
CA ARG A 624 1.24 28.25 -33.56
C ARG A 624 1.17 29.56 -34.35
N ALA A 625 -0.01 29.89 -34.91
CA ALA A 625 -0.20 31.14 -35.65
C ALA A 625 0.03 32.40 -34.77
N THR A 626 -0.28 32.29 -33.48
CA THR A 626 -0.07 33.38 -32.51
C THR A 626 1.40 33.51 -32.10
N ILE A 627 2.11 32.38 -31.97
CA ILE A 627 3.54 32.32 -31.63
C ILE A 627 4.38 32.90 -32.76
N ASP A 628 4.11 32.56 -34.02
CA ASP A 628 4.88 33.06 -35.16
C ASP A 628 4.80 34.60 -35.31
N SER A 629 3.65 35.21 -34.97
CA SER A 629 3.38 36.63 -35.21
C SER A 629 3.61 37.56 -34.00
N ARG A 630 3.78 37.02 -32.78
CA ARG A 630 3.87 37.85 -31.56
C ARG A 630 5.19 38.60 -31.43
N HIS A 631 6.30 38.00 -31.86
CA HIS A 631 7.62 38.62 -31.79
C HIS A 631 7.68 39.89 -32.65
N GLU A 632 7.21 39.81 -33.90
CA GLU A 632 7.16 40.95 -34.82
C GLU A 632 6.27 42.06 -34.27
N ARG A 633 5.08 41.72 -33.77
CA ARG A 633 4.15 42.69 -33.19
C ARG A 633 4.69 43.39 -31.95
N LEU A 634 5.38 42.67 -31.07
CA LEU A 634 6.02 43.29 -29.90
C LEU A 634 7.22 44.14 -30.32
N SER A 635 8.03 43.68 -31.27
CA SER A 635 9.15 44.44 -31.80
C SER A 635 8.67 45.78 -32.37
N ASP A 636 7.64 45.75 -33.22
CA ASP A 636 7.03 46.95 -33.82
C ASP A 636 6.41 47.88 -32.78
N ALA A 637 5.80 47.33 -31.73
CA ALA A 637 5.25 48.13 -30.65
C ALA A 637 6.36 48.82 -29.85
N ILE A 638 7.43 48.10 -29.51
CA ILE A 638 8.58 48.64 -28.78
C ILE A 638 9.28 49.73 -29.59
N TYR A 639 9.48 49.52 -30.90
CA TYR A 639 10.04 50.53 -31.80
C TYR A 639 9.27 51.86 -31.80
N LYS A 640 7.97 51.85 -31.50
CA LYS A 640 7.14 53.07 -31.49
C LYS A 640 7.24 53.89 -30.20
N VAL A 641 7.74 53.33 -29.10
CA VAL A 641 7.76 53.98 -27.78
C VAL A 641 9.15 54.05 -27.14
N VAL A 642 10.14 53.37 -27.70
CA VAL A 642 11.52 53.40 -27.19
C VAL A 642 12.26 54.64 -27.70
N ASP A 643 13.00 55.27 -26.78
CA ASP A 643 13.95 56.35 -27.05
C ASP A 643 15.33 55.77 -27.36
N ASP A 644 15.83 55.99 -28.58
CA ASP A 644 17.11 55.46 -29.08
C ASP A 644 18.30 55.84 -28.19
N GLY A 645 18.27 57.00 -27.52
CA GLY A 645 19.33 57.45 -26.63
C GLY A 645 19.42 56.64 -25.33
N LYS A 646 18.29 56.12 -24.83
CA LYS A 646 18.27 55.24 -23.65
C LYS A 646 18.61 53.80 -24.01
N LEU A 647 18.25 53.36 -25.22
CA LEU A 647 18.56 52.02 -25.73
C LEU A 647 20.07 51.80 -25.89
N ALA A 648 20.81 52.82 -26.34
CA ALA A 648 22.26 52.78 -26.51
C ALA A 648 23.05 52.60 -25.19
N ASN A 649 22.45 52.94 -24.04
CA ASN A 649 23.08 52.83 -22.72
C ASN A 649 22.75 51.51 -21.99
N LEU A 650 21.94 50.64 -22.58
CA LEU A 650 21.61 49.33 -22.01
C LEU A 650 22.65 48.29 -22.42
N SER A 651 23.10 47.48 -21.45
CA SER A 651 23.91 46.29 -21.72
C SER A 651 23.17 45.33 -22.67
N GLU A 652 23.88 44.63 -23.55
CA GLU A 652 23.29 43.69 -24.53
C GLU A 652 22.31 42.68 -23.91
N ILE A 653 22.55 42.24 -22.68
CA ILE A 653 21.69 41.29 -21.95
C ILE A 653 20.29 41.85 -21.67
N ASN A 654 20.18 43.16 -21.46
CA ASN A 654 18.97 43.88 -21.08
C ASN A 654 18.30 44.62 -22.25
N SER A 655 18.85 44.49 -23.47
CA SER A 655 18.24 45.08 -24.66
C SER A 655 16.89 44.39 -24.94
N PRO A 656 15.77 45.14 -25.01
CA PRO A 656 14.46 44.59 -25.32
C PRO A 656 14.46 43.80 -26.65
N PHE A 657 15.23 44.25 -27.64
CA PHE A 657 15.35 43.58 -28.93
C PHE A 657 16.12 42.25 -28.85
N ARG A 658 17.15 42.16 -28.00
CA ARG A 658 17.87 40.89 -27.73
C ARG A 658 17.02 39.91 -26.92
N ILE A 659 16.15 40.40 -26.05
CA ILE A 659 15.19 39.58 -25.31
C ILE A 659 14.13 39.04 -26.27
N LEU A 660 13.64 39.88 -27.18
CA LEU A 660 12.72 39.48 -28.24
C LEU A 660 13.34 38.47 -29.19
N GLU A 661 14.61 38.62 -29.58
CA GLU A 661 15.35 37.65 -30.40
C GLU A 661 15.47 36.29 -29.69
N ARG A 662 15.74 36.29 -28.37
CA ARG A 662 15.72 35.06 -27.55
C ARG A 662 14.32 34.43 -27.46
N LEU A 663 13.28 35.25 -27.34
CA LEU A 663 11.89 34.78 -27.36
C LEU A 663 11.55 34.15 -28.72
N LYS A 664 11.99 34.74 -29.83
CA LYS A 664 11.83 34.16 -31.17
C LYS A 664 12.49 32.78 -31.27
N MET A 665 13.72 32.64 -30.78
CA MET A 665 14.41 31.34 -30.76
C MET A 665 13.69 30.29 -29.90
N GLN A 666 13.02 30.71 -28.81
CA GLN A 666 12.19 29.82 -27.99
C GLN A 666 10.88 29.45 -28.72
N ASP A 667 10.29 30.41 -29.42
CA ASP A 667 9.07 30.25 -30.20
C ASP A 667 9.27 29.27 -31.35
N GLU A 668 10.38 29.37 -32.08
CA GLU A 668 10.77 28.39 -33.11
C GLU A 668 10.96 26.98 -32.53
N LYS A 669 11.40 26.85 -31.27
CA LYS A 669 11.48 25.55 -30.59
C LYS A 669 10.09 25.00 -30.29
N VAL A 670 9.19 25.83 -29.76
CA VAL A 670 7.81 25.43 -29.47
C VAL A 670 7.06 25.07 -30.76
N ASP A 671 7.22 25.87 -31.82
CA ASP A 671 6.64 25.61 -33.14
C ASP A 671 7.06 24.23 -33.70
N ARG A 672 8.33 23.86 -33.57
CA ARG A 672 8.82 22.52 -33.97
C ARG A 672 8.14 21.38 -33.18
N TRP A 673 7.96 21.52 -31.87
CA TRP A 673 7.23 20.55 -31.04
C TRP A 673 5.74 20.47 -31.39
N VAL A 674 5.12 21.62 -31.69
CA VAL A 674 3.72 21.68 -32.14
C VAL A 674 3.57 21.02 -33.52
N LYS A 675 4.50 21.27 -34.46
CA LYS A 675 4.54 20.58 -35.76
C LYS A 675 4.68 19.08 -35.60
N LEU A 676 5.52 18.60 -34.67
CA LEU A 676 5.66 17.18 -34.34
C LEU A 676 4.31 16.57 -33.95
N ALA A 677 3.66 17.18 -32.95
CA ALA A 677 2.36 16.72 -32.45
C ALA A 677 1.27 16.75 -33.53
N LEU A 678 1.26 17.77 -34.40
CA LEU A 678 0.31 17.89 -35.50
C LEU A 678 0.58 16.92 -36.65
N SER A 679 1.84 16.57 -36.91
CA SER A 679 2.23 15.62 -37.96
C SER A 679 1.74 14.20 -37.66
N ALA A 680 1.72 13.81 -36.39
CA ALA A 680 1.18 12.53 -35.90
C ALA A 680 -0.33 12.37 -36.15
N VAL A 681 -1.07 13.46 -36.40
CA VAL A 681 -2.52 13.45 -36.64
C VAL A 681 -2.87 13.47 -38.14
N SER A 682 -1.87 13.56 -39.02
CA SER A 682 -2.05 13.64 -40.48
C SER A 682 -2.84 12.44 -41.05
N PRO A 683 -3.98 12.66 -41.74
CA PRO A 683 -4.74 11.58 -42.38
C PRO A 683 -3.93 10.78 -43.41
N ALA A 684 -2.97 11.41 -44.08
CA ALA A 684 -2.13 10.77 -45.10
C ALA A 684 -1.13 9.77 -44.49
N LYS A 685 -0.58 10.08 -43.30
CA LYS A 685 0.36 9.20 -42.58
C LYS A 685 -0.30 7.98 -41.95
N ARG A 686 -1.65 8.00 -41.83
CA ARG A 686 -2.49 6.92 -41.28
C ARG A 686 -2.99 5.93 -42.34
N ARG A 687 -2.58 6.08 -43.60
CA ARG A 687 -2.91 5.11 -44.65
C ARG A 687 -1.68 4.25 -44.94
N ARG A 688 -1.88 2.94 -45.00
CA ARG A 688 -0.85 2.00 -45.42
C ARG A 688 -0.52 2.25 -46.89
N ARG A 689 0.74 2.51 -47.20
CA ARG A 689 1.23 2.78 -48.56
C ARG A 689 2.66 2.30 -48.72
N TRP A 690 3.11 2.18 -49.97
CA TRP A 690 4.52 1.99 -50.24
C TRP A 690 5.28 3.27 -49.90
N ILE A 691 6.23 3.16 -48.97
CA ILE A 691 7.08 4.25 -48.51
C ILE A 691 8.46 3.99 -49.06
N ASP A 692 8.95 4.94 -49.86
CA ASP A 692 10.33 4.98 -50.35
C ASP A 692 11.26 5.31 -49.16
N MET A 693 12.18 4.40 -48.86
CA MET A 693 13.04 4.50 -47.69
C MET A 693 14.13 5.57 -47.83
N ASP A 694 14.60 5.83 -49.05
CA ASP A 694 15.57 6.90 -49.32
C ASP A 694 14.92 8.26 -49.08
N GLN A 695 13.76 8.49 -49.68
CA GLN A 695 13.03 9.75 -49.51
C GLN A 695 12.61 9.96 -48.05
N TYR A 696 12.12 8.90 -47.40
CA TYR A 696 11.67 8.96 -46.02
C TYR A 696 12.81 9.29 -45.05
N LEU A 697 13.94 8.58 -45.11
CA LEU A 697 15.05 8.79 -44.18
C LEU A 697 15.78 10.11 -44.42
N LYS A 698 15.89 10.58 -45.66
CA LYS A 698 16.34 11.96 -45.95
C LYS A 698 15.41 13.00 -45.32
N GLY A 699 14.11 12.74 -45.33
CA GLY A 699 13.10 13.52 -44.61
C GLY A 699 13.33 13.54 -43.10
N VAL A 700 13.58 12.37 -42.49
CA VAL A 700 13.93 12.24 -41.07
C VAL A 700 15.21 13.02 -40.74
N ASN A 701 16.25 12.92 -41.58
CA ASN A 701 17.50 13.65 -41.39
C ASN A 701 17.28 15.17 -41.39
N THR A 702 16.61 15.68 -42.43
CA THR A 702 16.29 17.11 -42.59
C THR A 702 15.46 17.62 -41.40
N TYR A 703 14.52 16.81 -40.90
CA TYR A 703 13.67 17.18 -39.78
C TYR A 703 14.45 17.30 -38.46
N TRP A 704 15.37 16.37 -38.18
CA TRP A 704 16.14 16.33 -36.93
C TRP A 704 17.42 17.17 -36.94
N GLU A 705 17.89 17.63 -38.10
CA GLU A 705 19.18 18.30 -38.30
C GLU A 705 19.41 19.48 -37.34
N GLU A 706 18.52 20.47 -37.32
CA GLU A 706 18.68 21.66 -36.47
C GLU A 706 18.66 21.32 -34.96
N PHE A 707 17.79 20.38 -34.56
CA PHE A 707 17.67 19.97 -33.17
C PHE A 707 18.93 19.23 -32.70
N LEU A 708 19.40 18.26 -33.47
CA LEU A 708 20.61 17.48 -33.15
C LEU A 708 21.86 18.36 -33.18
N LYS A 709 21.96 19.28 -34.13
CA LYS A 709 23.04 20.28 -34.20
C LYS A 709 23.09 21.16 -32.96
N SER A 710 21.94 21.56 -32.41
CA SER A 710 21.87 22.31 -31.14
C SER A 710 22.38 21.53 -29.92
N LYS A 711 22.50 20.20 -30.03
CA LYS A 711 23.04 19.29 -29.01
C LYS A 711 24.43 18.75 -29.35
N SER A 712 25.04 19.25 -30.43
CA SER A 712 26.33 18.79 -30.96
C SER A 712 26.32 17.30 -31.33
N ILE A 713 25.21 16.82 -31.89
CA ILE A 713 25.04 15.45 -32.39
C ILE A 713 24.93 15.50 -33.92
N THR A 714 25.67 14.65 -34.62
CA THR A 714 25.55 14.46 -36.08
C THR A 714 24.74 13.20 -36.38
N LEU A 715 23.73 13.33 -37.23
CA LEU A 715 22.99 12.21 -37.80
C LEU A 715 23.51 11.93 -39.20
N GLU A 716 24.03 10.74 -39.42
CA GLU A 716 24.46 10.25 -40.73
C GLU A 716 23.45 9.23 -41.24
N VAL A 717 22.93 9.48 -42.44
CA VAL A 717 22.00 8.58 -43.12
C VAL A 717 22.68 8.09 -44.40
N ASP A 718 22.95 6.79 -44.44
CA ASP A 718 23.47 6.09 -45.61
C ASP A 718 22.34 5.30 -46.29
N THR A 719 22.01 5.72 -47.50
CA THR A 719 20.99 5.09 -48.34
C THR A 719 21.58 4.58 -49.66
N GLU A 720 22.92 4.54 -49.81
CA GLU A 720 23.56 4.13 -51.07
C GLU A 720 23.24 2.67 -51.44
N GLY A 721 23.12 1.79 -50.45
CA GLY A 721 22.68 0.38 -50.62
C GLY A 721 21.16 0.18 -50.66
N GLY A 722 20.38 1.25 -50.54
CA GLY A 722 18.92 1.23 -50.42
C GLY A 722 18.17 2.20 -51.34
N ALA A 723 18.86 2.82 -52.30
CA ALA A 723 18.21 3.51 -53.41
C ALA A 723 17.22 2.54 -54.07
N ASP A 724 15.95 2.94 -54.16
CA ASP A 724 14.83 2.17 -54.73
C ASP A 724 14.15 1.13 -53.81
N LEU A 725 14.46 1.10 -52.51
CA LEU A 725 13.76 0.23 -51.55
C LEU A 725 12.47 0.85 -51.02
N SER A 726 11.37 0.09 -51.10
CA SER A 726 10.06 0.49 -50.57
C SER A 726 9.52 -0.52 -49.56
N ILE A 727 8.92 -0.03 -48.47
CA ILE A 727 8.21 -0.85 -47.46
C ILE A 727 6.72 -0.49 -47.45
N LEU A 728 5.84 -1.49 -47.33
CA LEU A 728 4.38 -1.29 -47.22
C LEU A 728 3.96 -1.07 -45.76
N ALA A 729 4.01 0.18 -45.32
CA ALA A 729 3.75 0.57 -43.94
C ALA A 729 2.86 1.82 -43.81
N HIS A 730 2.38 2.08 -42.60
CA HIS A 730 1.92 3.42 -42.23
C HIS A 730 3.12 4.27 -41.86
N GLU A 731 3.19 5.49 -42.39
CA GLU A 731 4.32 6.39 -42.14
C GLU A 731 4.44 6.77 -40.66
N ILE A 732 3.31 6.81 -39.94
CA ILE A 732 3.28 7.06 -38.50
C ILE A 732 3.98 5.97 -37.66
N ASP A 733 3.95 4.73 -38.15
CA ASP A 733 4.57 3.60 -37.46
C ASP A 733 6.10 3.66 -37.61
N LEU A 734 6.59 4.03 -38.80
CA LEU A 734 8.00 4.32 -39.03
C LEU A 734 8.46 5.54 -38.21
N ASP A 735 7.66 6.61 -38.18
CA ASP A 735 7.95 7.80 -37.36
C ASP A 735 8.09 7.40 -35.89
N SER A 736 7.21 6.53 -35.38
CA SER A 736 7.27 6.00 -34.02
C SER A 736 8.59 5.25 -33.75
N ILE A 737 9.03 4.38 -34.67
CA ILE A 737 10.30 3.65 -34.55
C ILE A 737 11.48 4.63 -34.49
N PHE A 738 11.65 5.48 -35.50
CA PHE A 738 12.85 6.31 -35.63
C PHE A 738 12.89 7.44 -34.60
N TYR A 739 11.75 8.04 -34.26
CA TYR A 739 11.72 9.11 -33.25
C TYR A 739 12.02 8.57 -31.86
N ASN A 740 11.55 7.36 -31.53
CA ASN A 740 11.90 6.71 -30.27
C ASN A 740 13.40 6.37 -30.20
N LEU A 741 13.97 5.83 -31.27
CA LEU A 741 15.39 5.52 -31.35
C LEU A 741 16.25 6.79 -31.23
N ILE A 742 15.96 7.83 -32.03
CA ILE A 742 16.69 9.11 -32.01
C ILE A 742 16.59 9.77 -30.64
N ASN A 743 15.40 9.81 -30.02
CA ASN A 743 15.24 10.43 -28.71
C ASN A 743 16.01 9.67 -27.62
N ASN A 744 15.99 8.33 -27.65
CA ASN A 744 16.79 7.51 -26.73
C ASN A 744 18.29 7.78 -26.89
N SER A 745 18.78 7.90 -28.12
CA SER A 745 20.19 8.21 -28.41
C SER A 745 20.58 9.61 -27.96
N VAL A 746 19.73 10.62 -28.19
CA VAL A 746 19.96 12.00 -27.71
C VAL A 746 20.09 12.04 -26.19
N GLU A 747 19.17 11.38 -25.48
CA GLU A 747 19.21 11.30 -24.02
C GLU A 747 20.47 10.59 -23.52
N ALA A 748 20.92 9.52 -24.19
CA ALA A 748 22.12 8.79 -23.84
C ALA A 748 23.40 9.63 -24.07
N LEU A 749 23.47 10.36 -25.19
CA LEU A 749 24.64 11.14 -25.61
C LEU A 749 24.81 12.46 -24.85
N VAL A 750 23.74 13.04 -24.31
CA VAL A 750 23.75 14.36 -23.65
C VAL A 750 24.03 14.27 -22.13
N LYS A 751 24.06 13.06 -21.55
CA LYS A 751 24.33 12.89 -20.10
C LYS A 751 25.72 13.37 -19.68
N PRO A 752 25.87 13.97 -18.48
CA PRO A 752 27.15 14.53 -17.98
C PRO A 752 28.31 13.53 -17.92
N SER A 753 28.01 12.23 -17.86
CA SER A 753 28.96 11.12 -17.78
C SER A 753 29.37 10.54 -19.15
N ALA A 754 28.91 11.09 -20.27
CA ALA A 754 29.28 10.61 -21.61
C ALA A 754 30.73 11.04 -21.97
N VAL A 755 31.62 10.07 -22.16
CA VAL A 755 33.07 10.24 -22.40
C VAL A 755 33.39 10.57 -23.88
N THR A 756 32.38 10.74 -24.74
CA THR A 756 32.57 10.79 -26.20
C THR A 756 32.89 12.21 -26.71
N LEU A 757 34.06 12.38 -27.35
CA LEU A 757 34.53 13.65 -27.96
C LEU A 757 33.71 14.08 -29.19
N SER A 758 33.01 13.14 -29.85
CA SER A 758 32.10 13.38 -30.97
C SER A 758 30.83 12.57 -30.76
N ARG A 759 29.64 13.16 -30.88
CA ARG A 759 28.35 12.47 -30.70
C ARG A 759 27.74 12.18 -32.07
N LYS A 760 27.48 10.91 -32.38
CA LYS A 760 27.06 10.46 -33.71
C LYS A 760 25.94 9.43 -33.61
N ILE A 761 24.95 9.57 -34.49
CA ILE A 761 23.90 8.59 -34.77
C ILE A 761 24.05 8.20 -36.25
N SER A 762 23.94 6.91 -36.55
CA SER A 762 24.01 6.38 -37.91
C SER A 762 22.76 5.57 -38.24
N ILE A 763 22.20 5.78 -39.42
CA ILE A 763 21.13 4.98 -40.00
C ILE A 763 21.60 4.51 -41.37
N GLU A 764 21.60 3.21 -41.59
CA GLU A 764 21.96 2.59 -42.86
C GLU A 764 20.79 1.71 -43.33
N VAL A 765 20.47 1.77 -44.62
CA VAL A 765 19.46 0.90 -45.25
C VAL A 765 20.06 0.17 -46.43
N ILE A 766 19.90 -1.16 -46.42
CA ILE A 766 20.37 -2.04 -47.48
C ILE A 766 19.30 -3.07 -47.86
N ALA A 767 19.36 -3.55 -49.09
CA ALA A 767 18.59 -4.72 -49.52
C ALA A 767 19.12 -5.97 -48.78
N ALA A 768 18.22 -6.82 -48.33
CA ALA A 768 18.53 -8.15 -47.79
C ALA A 768 17.98 -9.24 -48.73
N ASP A 769 18.46 -10.46 -48.55
CA ASP A 769 17.97 -11.62 -49.30
C ASP A 769 16.45 -11.80 -49.09
N GLU A 770 15.78 -12.40 -50.08
CA GLU A 770 14.34 -12.76 -50.03
C GLU A 770 13.34 -11.59 -50.02
N GLY A 771 13.66 -10.46 -50.67
CA GLY A 771 12.72 -9.33 -50.77
C GLY A 771 12.49 -8.63 -49.42
N ARG A 772 13.51 -8.61 -48.57
CA ARG A 772 13.49 -7.90 -47.28
C ARG A 772 14.39 -6.67 -47.32
N VAL A 773 14.06 -5.69 -46.49
CA VAL A 773 14.82 -4.45 -46.29
C VAL A 773 15.43 -4.50 -44.90
N LYS A 774 16.76 -4.37 -44.83
CA LYS A 774 17.48 -4.31 -43.56
C LYS A 774 17.83 -2.86 -43.24
N ILE A 775 17.42 -2.43 -42.06
CA ILE A 775 17.67 -1.09 -41.51
C ILE A 775 18.59 -1.27 -40.30
N SER A 776 19.80 -0.73 -40.36
CA SER A 776 20.74 -0.73 -39.24
C SER A 776 20.73 0.65 -38.59
N TYR A 777 20.48 0.70 -37.29
CA TYR A 777 20.54 1.91 -36.48
C TYR A 777 21.64 1.77 -35.44
N GLY A 778 22.40 2.83 -35.19
CA GLY A 778 23.36 2.86 -34.10
C GLY A 778 23.73 4.24 -33.61
N ASP A 779 24.28 4.29 -32.41
CA ASP A 779 24.87 5.48 -31.80
C ASP A 779 26.16 5.15 -31.06
N ASN A 780 27.01 6.17 -30.89
CA ASN A 780 28.29 6.04 -30.20
C ASN A 780 28.23 6.45 -28.71
N GLY A 781 27.06 6.24 -28.09
CA GLY A 781 26.83 6.49 -26.67
C GLY A 781 27.39 5.40 -25.76
N PRO A 782 26.99 5.41 -24.47
CA PRO A 782 27.47 4.44 -23.47
C PRO A 782 26.94 3.01 -23.68
N GLY A 783 26.10 2.76 -24.68
CA GLY A 783 25.50 1.46 -24.97
C GLY A 783 24.42 1.04 -23.95
N LEU A 784 24.14 -0.26 -23.90
CA LEU A 784 23.13 -0.83 -22.99
C LEU A 784 23.63 -0.83 -21.55
N SER A 785 22.76 -0.47 -20.60
CA SER A 785 23.12 -0.49 -19.17
C SER A 785 23.46 -1.90 -18.69
N SER A 786 24.49 -2.03 -17.85
CA SER A 786 24.82 -3.31 -17.18
C SER A 786 23.75 -3.79 -16.20
N GLU A 787 22.76 -2.95 -15.86
CA GLU A 787 21.59 -3.36 -15.08
C GLU A 787 20.66 -4.29 -15.89
N ILE A 788 20.74 -4.26 -17.22
CA ILE A 788 19.99 -5.15 -18.11
C ILE A 788 20.81 -6.43 -18.26
N SER A 789 20.33 -7.55 -17.71
CA SER A 789 21.07 -8.82 -17.69
C SER A 789 20.94 -9.58 -19.02
N VAL A 790 19.78 -9.49 -19.66
CA VAL A 790 19.48 -10.09 -20.97
C VAL A 790 19.20 -8.93 -21.94
N PRO A 791 19.98 -8.74 -23.01
CA PRO A 791 19.81 -7.62 -23.94
C PRO A 791 18.38 -7.49 -24.49
N GLU A 792 17.72 -8.62 -24.74
CA GLU A 792 16.37 -8.71 -25.30
C GLU A 792 15.29 -8.20 -24.33
N ASP A 793 15.59 -8.09 -23.03
CA ASP A 793 14.66 -7.55 -22.02
C ASP A 793 14.22 -6.11 -22.35
N ILE A 794 15.01 -5.35 -23.13
CA ILE A 794 14.60 -3.99 -23.51
C ILE A 794 13.31 -3.94 -24.33
N PHE A 795 12.93 -5.04 -24.98
CA PHE A 795 11.70 -5.14 -25.76
C PHE A 795 10.49 -5.53 -24.91
N VAL A 796 10.70 -5.90 -23.64
CA VAL A 796 9.62 -6.29 -22.73
C VAL A 796 8.96 -5.04 -22.16
N PHE A 797 7.63 -5.05 -22.12
CA PHE A 797 6.81 -3.95 -21.63
C PHE A 797 7.26 -3.49 -20.23
N GLY A 798 7.52 -2.19 -20.08
CA GLY A 798 7.80 -1.57 -18.78
C GLY A 798 9.24 -1.74 -18.30
N ILE A 799 10.09 -2.47 -19.02
CA ILE A 799 11.52 -2.52 -18.73
C ILE A 799 12.18 -1.22 -19.19
N THR A 800 12.91 -0.58 -18.27
CA THR A 800 13.60 0.67 -18.54
C THR A 800 14.85 0.79 -17.68
N SER A 801 15.91 1.34 -18.27
CA SER A 801 17.11 1.76 -17.55
C SER A 801 17.04 3.21 -17.05
N LYS A 802 15.93 3.92 -17.33
CA LYS A 802 15.73 5.33 -16.94
C LYS A 802 15.11 5.41 -15.54
N LYS A 803 15.87 5.93 -14.56
CA LYS A 803 15.44 6.11 -13.16
C LYS A 803 15.46 7.59 -12.74
N GLU A 804 14.56 8.00 -11.86
CA GLU A 804 14.53 9.36 -11.29
C GLU A 804 15.74 9.58 -10.39
N GLU A 805 16.35 10.76 -10.45
CA GLU A 805 17.56 11.06 -9.68
C GLU A 805 17.32 11.04 -8.17
N ALA A 806 16.14 11.47 -7.72
CA ALA A 806 15.78 11.56 -6.30
C ALA A 806 15.19 10.27 -5.70
N SER A 807 14.31 9.56 -6.42
CA SER A 807 13.55 8.41 -5.90
C SER A 807 14.14 7.05 -6.29
N GLY A 808 14.91 6.99 -7.38
CA GLY A 808 15.38 5.73 -7.97
C GLY A 808 14.27 4.94 -8.68
N ASP A 809 13.04 5.46 -8.77
CA ASP A 809 11.96 4.81 -9.48
C ASP A 809 12.15 4.93 -11.00
N ALA A 810 11.69 3.93 -11.74
CA ALA A 810 11.67 3.94 -13.20
C ALA A 810 10.84 5.15 -13.72
N VAL A 811 11.50 6.12 -14.36
CA VAL A 811 10.86 7.30 -14.98
C VAL A 811 10.55 7.05 -16.45
N GLY A 812 11.38 6.24 -17.10
CA GLY A 812 11.08 5.81 -18.47
C GLY A 812 9.86 4.90 -18.45
N THR A 813 8.90 5.16 -19.33
CA THR A 813 7.69 4.35 -19.42
C THR A 813 7.96 2.89 -19.85
N GLY A 814 9.17 2.58 -20.34
CA GLY A 814 9.51 1.27 -20.91
C GLY A 814 8.69 0.92 -22.15
N LEU A 815 8.00 1.91 -22.74
CA LEU A 815 7.08 1.72 -23.87
C LEU A 815 7.78 1.81 -25.22
N GLY A 816 8.84 2.62 -25.36
CA GLY A 816 9.41 2.94 -26.67
C GLY A 816 9.97 1.74 -27.42
N MET A 817 10.80 0.93 -26.76
CA MET A 817 11.40 -0.27 -27.36
C MET A 817 10.39 -1.41 -27.50
N TRP A 818 9.46 -1.56 -26.55
CA TRP A 818 8.33 -2.47 -26.68
C TRP A 818 7.44 -2.13 -27.88
N LEU A 819 7.09 -0.85 -28.06
CA LEU A 819 6.29 -0.38 -29.19
C LEU A 819 7.00 -0.62 -30.51
N LEU A 820 8.31 -0.33 -30.59
CA LEU A 820 9.13 -0.63 -31.76
C LEU A 820 9.03 -2.12 -32.12
N LYS A 821 9.19 -3.02 -31.14
CA LYS A 821 9.10 -4.47 -31.37
C LYS A 821 7.72 -4.88 -31.89
N ASN A 822 6.63 -4.42 -31.26
CA ASN A 822 5.27 -4.73 -31.72
C ASN A 822 5.01 -4.22 -33.14
N VAL A 823 5.42 -2.98 -33.44
CA VAL A 823 5.26 -2.42 -34.79
C VAL A 823 6.00 -3.28 -35.81
N VAL A 824 7.25 -3.66 -35.55
CA VAL A 824 8.01 -4.51 -36.47
C VAL A 824 7.35 -5.90 -36.63
N ASP A 825 6.85 -6.48 -35.55
CA ASP A 825 6.16 -7.77 -35.56
C ASP A 825 4.82 -7.71 -36.33
N ASP A 826 4.06 -6.62 -36.21
CA ASP A 826 2.82 -6.37 -36.96
C ASP A 826 3.06 -6.32 -38.48
N TYR A 827 4.26 -5.91 -38.89
CA TYR A 827 4.71 -5.93 -40.29
C TYR A 827 5.37 -7.25 -40.72
N GLY A 828 5.41 -8.26 -39.85
CA GLY A 828 6.06 -9.55 -40.12
C GLY A 828 7.59 -9.43 -40.23
N GLY A 829 8.19 -8.45 -39.56
CA GLY A 829 9.62 -8.22 -39.53
C GLY A 829 10.31 -8.86 -38.33
N GLU A 830 11.63 -8.64 -38.25
CA GLU A 830 12.48 -9.13 -37.17
C GLU A 830 13.37 -8.01 -36.65
N VAL A 831 13.67 -8.04 -35.34
CA VAL A 831 14.55 -7.07 -34.68
C VAL A 831 15.68 -7.81 -33.99
N THR A 832 16.92 -7.37 -34.18
CA THR A 832 18.11 -7.97 -33.57
C THR A 832 18.98 -6.88 -32.93
N LEU A 833 19.45 -7.13 -31.71
CA LEU A 833 20.41 -6.24 -31.05
C LEU A 833 21.84 -6.66 -31.39
N ASN A 834 22.67 -5.70 -31.79
CA ASN A 834 24.06 -5.93 -32.16
C ASN A 834 25.04 -5.41 -31.09
N CYS A 835 24.56 -5.20 -29.85
CA CYS A 835 25.33 -4.65 -28.74
C CYS A 835 25.09 -5.47 -27.46
N LYS A 836 26.04 -5.41 -26.52
CA LYS A 836 25.96 -6.13 -25.23
C LYS A 836 25.81 -5.18 -24.04
N PRO A 837 25.13 -5.58 -22.96
CA PRO A 837 25.06 -4.82 -21.72
C PRO A 837 26.44 -4.48 -21.16
N GLY A 838 26.67 -3.21 -20.86
CA GLY A 838 27.91 -2.67 -20.31
C GLY A 838 29.01 -2.37 -21.34
N GLU A 839 28.81 -2.67 -22.63
CA GLU A 839 29.72 -2.31 -23.71
C GLU A 839 29.32 -0.96 -24.34
N PRO A 840 30.29 -0.13 -24.79
CA PRO A 840 30.00 1.14 -25.44
C PRO A 840 29.36 0.92 -26.83
N ASN A 841 28.63 1.94 -27.28
CA ASN A 841 27.81 1.96 -28.50
C ASN A 841 26.54 1.12 -28.39
N PHE A 842 25.44 1.66 -28.90
CA PHE A 842 24.20 0.92 -29.08
C PHE A 842 23.97 0.67 -30.56
N SER A 843 23.54 -0.53 -30.92
CA SER A 843 23.21 -0.89 -32.30
C SER A 843 22.09 -1.92 -32.36
N ILE A 844 21.19 -1.72 -33.32
CA ILE A 844 20.01 -2.54 -33.57
C ILE A 844 19.80 -2.69 -35.08
N SER A 845 19.42 -3.88 -35.52
CA SER A 845 19.03 -4.16 -36.90
C SER A 845 17.54 -4.52 -36.95
N ILE A 846 16.83 -3.90 -37.88
CA ILE A 846 15.40 -4.13 -38.15
C ILE A 846 15.29 -4.69 -39.57
N LEU A 847 14.65 -5.84 -39.71
CA LEU A 847 14.42 -6.51 -40.98
C LEU A 847 12.92 -6.48 -41.28
N LEU A 848 12.51 -5.87 -42.40
CA LEU A 848 11.10 -5.73 -42.79
C LEU A 848 10.85 -6.25 -44.20
N PRO A 849 9.66 -6.78 -44.52
CA PRO A 849 9.30 -7.08 -45.90
C PRO A 849 9.28 -5.81 -46.76
N GLY A 850 9.86 -5.86 -47.96
CA GLY A 850 9.88 -4.74 -48.89
C GLY A 850 10.02 -5.16 -50.34
N ARG A 851 10.28 -4.21 -51.22
CA ARG A 851 10.53 -4.45 -52.66
C ARG A 851 11.51 -3.45 -53.23
N THR A 852 12.13 -3.80 -54.36
CA THR A 852 12.93 -2.88 -55.20
C THR A 852 12.07 -2.33 -56.35
N GLU A 853 12.42 -1.16 -56.94
CA GLU A 853 11.66 -0.59 -58.07
C GLU A 853 11.52 -1.53 -59.28
N ASN A 854 12.44 -2.48 -59.47
CA ASN A 854 12.40 -3.45 -60.57
C ASN A 854 11.19 -4.41 -60.53
N GLU A 855 10.49 -4.52 -59.40
CA GLU A 855 9.27 -5.35 -59.25
C GLU A 855 7.97 -4.55 -59.42
N ARG A 856 8.02 -3.24 -59.70
CA ARG A 856 6.81 -2.41 -59.93
C ARG A 856 6.10 -2.72 -61.27
N GLY A 857 6.70 -3.52 -62.15
CA GLY A 857 6.26 -3.69 -63.54
C GLY A 857 5.33 -4.87 -63.87
N GLU A 858 5.12 -5.86 -62.99
CA GLU A 858 4.45 -7.12 -63.39
C GLU A 858 3.02 -7.36 -62.88
N ASN A 859 2.40 -6.44 -62.13
CA ASN A 859 0.96 -6.52 -61.85
C ASN A 859 0.32 -5.13 -61.87
N GLY A 860 -0.03 -4.69 -63.08
CA GLY A 860 -0.95 -3.57 -63.34
C GLY A 860 -2.37 -4.07 -63.56
#